data_AF-K9XKT1-F1
#
_entry.id   AF-K9XKT1-F1
#
_cell.length_a   1.000
_cell.length_b   1.000
_cell.length_c   1.000
_cell.angle_alpha   90.00
_cell.angle_beta   90.00
_cell.angle_gamma   90.00
#
_symmetry.space_group_name_H-M   'P 1'
#
loop_
_entity.id
_entity.type
_entity.pdbx_description
1 polymer ?
#
loop_
_entity_poly.entity_id
_entity_poly.type
_entity_poly.pdbx_seq_one_letter_code
_entity_poly.pdbx_strand_id
1 'polypeptide(L)'
;MVRELERTNQTSQFPETAPAANPVFFRTYSRRQPNGRRESWEEVCDRTLKGLVKLGKLTDAEVAVLAKMQHQMKALPSGRWLWVGGTEWIEKQENFSGAYNCTSTNVTDWRAFGLMMDLAMMGCGTGAVLEPQYIHQLPPIRNRLNVSITGEIGITPALERKEITEIQIAGNDITIYVGDSRQGWVKSYQTLLELSSDAQFAGEVNVRVDLRNVRPAGELLKGFGGVANPIKLPELYQRCAAILNKAVGRQLNSVECCLLIDEAAVVVVAGNVRRSAGMRQGDSDDELFAQAKSNLWQQDENGNWRIDPERDALRMANHTRVFHRQPTLNECVDAVRNQYYSGEGAIQYAPEAIARANADILTTPQLKTEFLQAYNHGKEQARAWLRDRFNEFPPEEIAHRLSRYALNPCGEITGANFHCVSGKTLLITRQGIYKIQDIVGEEVEIWNGKRWSKVVPFQTNTGQKLYRVRFGDGSYLDVTEYHRFFVKDRFGKSYEEVQTKDLLSHSKYSIHTEPFVIEYQDGEAIDPAYAYTLGVAVGDGTLDQNGNAKIRLYTKKSELLVSGKKSPLRNYDYLPSFVDITDLGFSGELLYRLKTQADALNIIGLWNKQAILAFIAGLADTDGSNTQGNGIRIYIADYERAYRLQLLLSKCGLHSSVNMMARKASATNLGKRSQDLYYLQITDCNQIPCQRLDTSKGCKPTAKGKWQVIKSVEELPGCHDTYCFNEPEFHKGVFGNTLTGNCNLSEIHLNQIDPNNHQEQAEAFTAGALSVATLLNHKFIEPRYQKSRELDPIVGVSFTGLFDFFVRAFGVDWLHWWTAGRPETSKGLEYKQKEQEYLSRWKDIVHQIIWEYCDRHNIKRPNRCTTVQPSGTKSLLTGASPGWHPPKSQRFIRRITFRSHDPVALACLDYGYNVVPSQSDKDENGNLLNDPFDPRCTEWLVEIPVAVPWADLPGADEIDISQFSAIAQMDFYMQVQKYYVSHNTSATIELRENEVEALGTRIYEAIKNNEGYISAALLARFDDHQTFPRLPFEPISKQQYDELMQQVKTQRRTNDFQSALIQYDAKDLSEVGPAGCDSDKCLFSEQKPV
;
A
#
# COMPACT_ATOMS: atom_id res chain seq x y z
N MET A 1 47.73 31.47 29.34
CA MET A 1 47.43 31.78 27.93
C MET A 1 46.44 30.73 27.46
N VAL A 2 45.23 31.13 27.06
CA VAL A 2 44.28 30.22 26.42
C VAL A 2 44.65 30.18 24.94
N ARG A 3 44.86 28.98 24.37
CA ARG A 3 44.84 28.84 22.92
C ARG A 3 43.39 28.88 22.49
N GLU A 4 43.04 29.87 21.68
CA GLU A 4 41.75 29.90 21.01
C GLU A 4 41.66 28.68 20.09
N LEU A 5 40.68 27.81 20.36
CA LEU A 5 40.25 26.83 19.37
C LEU A 5 39.48 27.59 18.30
N GLU A 6 40.04 27.67 17.10
CA GLU A 6 39.38 28.28 15.95
C GLU A 6 38.02 27.60 15.75
N ARG A 7 36.94 28.37 15.97
CA ARG A 7 35.62 27.97 15.49
C ARG A 7 35.61 28.12 13.98
N THR A 8 35.95 27.04 13.28
CA THR A 8 35.62 26.86 11.87
C THR A 8 34.10 26.97 11.73
N ASN A 9 33.65 28.12 11.22
CA ASN A 9 32.25 28.32 10.87
C ASN A 9 31.90 27.34 9.73
N GLN A 10 31.20 26.25 10.06
CA GLN A 10 30.69 25.33 9.04
C GLN A 10 29.62 26.04 8.21
N THR A 11 30.01 26.48 7.02
CA THR A 11 29.15 27.16 6.04
C THR A 11 28.36 26.18 5.15
N SER A 12 28.64 24.87 5.24
CA SER A 12 27.91 23.81 4.54
C SER A 12 27.03 23.02 5.51
N GLN A 13 25.78 22.76 5.10
CA GLN A 13 24.84 21.87 5.80
C GLN A 13 25.16 20.37 5.57
N PHE A 14 26.04 20.05 4.61
CA PHE A 14 26.42 18.69 4.19
C PHE A 14 27.93 18.45 4.31
N PRO A 15 28.40 17.19 4.45
CA PRO A 15 29.82 16.88 4.53
C PRO A 15 30.60 17.36 3.28
N GLU A 16 31.83 17.85 3.46
CA GLU A 16 32.67 18.29 2.33
C GLU A 16 33.04 17.14 1.38
N THR A 17 33.07 15.90 1.89
CA THR A 17 33.22 14.65 1.13
C THR A 17 31.97 14.27 0.33
N ALA A 18 30.90 15.07 0.38
CA ALA A 18 29.63 14.84 -0.32
C ALA A 18 29.30 16.01 -1.28
N PRO A 19 30.14 16.32 -2.28
CA PRO A 19 29.95 17.49 -3.16
C PRO A 19 28.63 17.46 -3.97
N ALA A 20 28.07 16.27 -4.20
CA ALA A 20 26.76 16.06 -4.83
C ALA A 20 25.55 16.30 -3.90
N ALA A 21 25.75 16.45 -2.58
CA ALA A 21 24.67 16.48 -1.60
C ALA A 21 23.70 17.65 -1.80
N ASN A 22 24.22 18.88 -1.97
CA ASN A 22 23.40 20.08 -2.22
C ASN A 22 22.46 19.93 -3.44
N PRO A 23 22.96 19.67 -4.67
CA PRO A 23 22.07 19.50 -5.82
C PRO A 23 21.11 18.32 -5.70
N VAL A 24 21.50 17.21 -5.05
CA VAL A 24 20.62 16.07 -4.80
C VAL A 24 19.53 16.40 -3.78
N PHE A 25 19.85 17.13 -2.71
CA PHE A 25 18.90 17.54 -1.68
C PHE A 25 17.83 18.50 -2.21
N PHE A 26 18.25 19.62 -2.83
CA PHE A 26 17.34 20.68 -3.25
C PHE A 26 16.40 20.27 -4.40
N ARG A 27 16.76 19.23 -5.17
CA ARG A 27 15.92 18.67 -6.26
C ARG A 27 15.03 17.48 -5.87
N THR A 28 15.15 16.96 -4.63
CA THR A 28 14.55 15.67 -4.23
C THR A 28 13.85 15.66 -2.87
N TYR A 29 14.37 16.38 -1.88
CA TYR A 29 13.89 16.28 -0.48
C TYR A 29 13.40 17.61 0.08
N SER A 30 14.02 18.73 -0.31
CA SER A 30 13.54 20.07 -0.01
C SER A 30 12.24 20.38 -0.76
N ARG A 31 11.16 20.68 -0.05
CA ARG A 31 9.92 21.21 -0.63
C ARG A 31 10.01 22.72 -0.81
N ARG A 32 9.18 23.29 -1.70
CA ARG A 32 8.98 24.74 -1.81
C ARG A 32 7.86 25.18 -0.86
N GLN A 33 8.11 26.22 -0.06
CA GLN A 33 7.19 26.77 0.92
C GLN A 33 6.26 27.83 0.26
N PRO A 34 5.11 28.19 0.86
CA PRO A 34 4.20 29.20 0.31
C PRO A 34 4.79 30.62 0.18
N ASN A 35 5.96 30.88 0.77
CA ASN A 35 6.74 32.10 0.62
C ASN A 35 7.68 32.09 -0.61
N GLY A 36 7.62 31.03 -1.44
CA GLY A 36 8.44 30.84 -2.64
C GLY A 36 9.79 30.15 -2.41
N ARG A 37 10.28 30.09 -1.16
CA ARG A 37 11.60 29.56 -0.78
C ARG A 37 11.59 28.04 -0.59
N ARG A 38 12.69 27.37 -0.92
CA ARG A 38 12.97 25.96 -0.57
C ARG A 38 13.36 25.72 0.90
N GLU A 39 12.95 24.58 1.45
CA GLU A 39 13.34 24.11 2.78
C GLU A 39 14.85 23.91 2.94
N SER A 40 15.43 24.28 4.09
CA SER A 40 16.80 23.87 4.45
C SER A 40 16.88 22.41 4.93
N TRP A 41 18.09 21.85 5.06
CA TRP A 41 18.27 20.53 5.67
C TRP A 41 17.69 20.44 7.09
N GLU A 42 17.88 21.51 7.86
CA GLU A 42 17.34 21.65 9.22
C GLU A 42 15.81 21.63 9.21
N GLU A 43 15.15 22.40 8.33
CA GLU A 43 13.69 22.43 8.21
C GLU A 43 13.11 21.07 7.78
N VAL A 44 13.79 20.33 6.90
CA VAL A 44 13.40 18.96 6.53
C VAL A 44 13.56 18.00 7.72
N CYS A 45 14.65 18.08 8.49
CA CYS A 45 14.82 17.30 9.72
C CYS A 45 13.69 17.58 10.70
N ASP A 46 13.44 18.87 10.97
CA ASP A 46 12.48 19.35 11.94
C ASP A 46 11.04 18.93 11.58
N ARG A 47 10.65 19.08 10.30
CA ARG A 47 9.35 18.61 9.78
C ARG A 47 9.20 17.09 9.92
N THR A 48 10.20 16.32 9.50
CA THR A 48 10.08 14.85 9.40
C THR A 48 10.19 14.16 10.76
N LEU A 49 10.97 14.72 11.69
CA LEU A 49 11.00 14.35 13.09
C LEU A 49 9.66 14.64 13.79
N LYS A 50 9.07 15.82 13.60
CA LYS A 50 7.73 16.14 14.14
C LYS A 50 6.68 15.13 13.67
N GLY A 51 6.76 14.69 12.41
CA GLY A 51 5.96 13.58 11.89
C GLY A 51 6.17 12.27 12.67
N LEU A 52 7.42 11.86 12.92
CA LEU A 52 7.72 10.65 13.69
C LEU A 52 7.25 10.75 15.15
N VAL A 53 7.45 11.90 15.81
CA VAL A 53 7.00 12.13 17.20
C VAL A 53 5.48 12.02 17.31
N LYS A 54 4.74 12.68 16.40
CA LYS A 54 3.27 12.68 16.35
C LYS A 54 2.70 11.28 16.12
N LEU A 55 3.34 10.46 15.29
CA LEU A 55 2.90 9.12 14.95
C LEU A 55 3.32 8.06 15.98
N GLY A 56 4.55 8.15 16.48
CA GLY A 56 5.25 7.07 17.17
C GLY A 56 5.19 7.09 18.70
N LYS A 57 4.59 8.13 19.31
CA LYS A 57 4.50 8.28 20.79
C LYS A 57 5.85 8.04 21.49
N LEU A 58 6.89 8.62 20.91
CA LEU A 58 8.29 8.47 21.32
C LEU A 58 8.55 9.17 22.67
N THR A 59 9.46 8.62 23.46
CA THR A 59 9.97 9.24 24.68
C THR A 59 11.03 10.30 24.36
N ASP A 60 11.25 11.27 25.25
CA ASP A 60 12.19 12.38 25.00
C ASP A 60 13.62 11.90 24.66
N ALA A 61 14.05 10.77 25.22
CA ALA A 61 15.33 10.13 24.90
C ALA A 61 15.35 9.54 23.47
N GLU A 62 14.29 8.88 23.04
CA GLU A 62 14.14 8.36 21.68
C GLU A 62 14.10 9.51 20.66
N VAL A 63 13.40 10.61 20.98
CA VAL A 63 13.37 11.83 20.16
C VAL A 63 14.76 12.48 20.08
N ALA A 64 15.50 12.56 21.19
CA ALA A 64 16.86 13.11 21.21
C ALA A 64 17.84 12.28 20.36
N VAL A 65 17.76 10.94 20.41
CA VAL A 65 18.60 10.05 19.59
C VAL A 65 18.24 10.18 18.10
N LEU A 66 16.95 10.18 17.75
CA LEU A 66 16.49 10.40 16.37
C LEU A 66 16.96 11.76 15.84
N ALA A 67 16.77 12.85 16.59
CA ALA A 67 17.21 14.18 16.22
C ALA A 67 18.74 14.22 16.00
N LYS A 68 19.53 13.77 16.98
CA LYS A 68 20.99 13.75 16.93
C LYS A 68 21.50 13.00 15.69
N MET A 69 20.98 11.79 15.44
CA MET A 69 21.43 10.95 14.33
C MET A 69 20.93 11.45 12.97
N GLN A 70 19.76 12.08 12.89
CA GLN A 70 19.23 12.62 11.63
C GLN A 70 19.93 13.93 11.24
N HIS A 71 20.08 14.91 12.15
CA HIS A 71 20.80 16.15 11.84
C HIS A 71 22.26 15.88 11.45
N GLN A 72 22.92 14.90 12.09
CA GLN A 72 24.28 14.47 11.75
C GLN A 72 24.35 13.52 10.54
N MET A 73 23.22 13.24 9.86
CA MET A 73 23.14 12.34 8.70
C MET A 73 23.72 10.93 8.92
N LYS A 74 23.65 10.43 10.16
CA LYS A 74 24.10 9.07 10.56
C LYS A 74 22.99 8.03 10.46
N ALA A 75 21.74 8.44 10.68
CA ALA A 75 20.57 7.60 10.45
C ALA A 75 19.46 8.45 9.80
N LEU A 76 18.90 8.00 8.68
CA LEU A 76 17.85 8.70 7.95
C LEU A 76 16.58 7.83 7.83
N PRO A 77 15.38 8.43 7.89
CA PRO A 77 14.16 7.71 7.58
C PRO A 77 14.13 7.35 6.07
N SER A 78 13.07 6.69 5.62
CA SER A 78 12.93 6.38 4.19
C SER A 78 13.03 7.67 3.34
N GLY A 79 13.61 7.57 2.14
CA GLY A 79 13.65 8.71 1.20
C GLY A 79 12.26 9.16 0.74
N ARG A 80 11.20 8.42 1.11
CA ARG A 80 9.81 8.87 1.00
C ARG A 80 9.43 9.77 2.16
N TRP A 81 9.73 9.36 3.39
CA TRP A 81 9.45 10.10 4.60
C TRP A 81 10.19 11.45 4.64
N LEU A 82 11.41 11.54 4.10
CA LEU A 82 12.08 12.84 3.91
C LEU A 82 11.21 13.83 3.11
N TRP A 83 10.55 13.35 2.06
CA TRP A 83 9.71 14.16 1.16
C TRP A 83 8.29 14.43 1.69
N VAL A 84 7.65 13.48 2.39
CA VAL A 84 6.22 13.59 2.81
C VAL A 84 5.99 13.62 4.31
N GLY A 85 6.92 13.11 5.12
CA GLY A 85 6.79 13.02 6.58
C GLY A 85 6.56 14.39 7.19
N GLY A 86 5.54 14.51 8.06
CA GLY A 86 5.16 15.78 8.69
C GLY A 86 4.51 16.80 7.76
N THR A 87 4.08 16.42 6.55
CA THR A 87 3.24 17.28 5.68
C THR A 87 1.75 16.97 5.88
N GLU A 88 0.87 17.96 5.67
CA GLU A 88 -0.60 17.75 5.68
C GLU A 88 -1.05 16.65 4.70
N TRP A 89 -0.30 16.42 3.62
CA TRP A 89 -0.59 15.37 2.64
C TRP A 89 -0.51 13.98 3.26
N ILE A 90 0.46 13.71 4.14
CA ILE A 90 0.62 12.40 4.79
C ILE A 90 -0.20 12.24 6.08
N GLU A 91 -0.81 13.30 6.59
CA GLU A 91 -1.78 13.15 7.69
C GLU A 91 -3.12 12.54 7.22
N LYS A 92 -3.33 12.55 5.91
CA LYS A 92 -4.47 11.95 5.23
C LYS A 92 -4.23 10.46 4.99
N GLN A 93 -5.14 9.63 5.48
CA GLN A 93 -4.99 8.17 5.53
C GLN A 93 -4.87 7.56 4.12
N GLU A 94 -5.56 8.12 3.11
CA GLU A 94 -5.57 7.73 1.69
C GLU A 94 -4.23 7.96 0.97
N ASN A 95 -3.29 8.63 1.64
CA ASN A 95 -1.92 8.85 1.18
C ASN A 95 -0.88 8.08 1.99
N PHE A 96 -1.25 7.35 3.06
CA PHE A 96 -0.29 6.63 3.91
C PHE A 96 0.57 5.64 3.12
N SER A 97 0.05 4.97 2.08
CA SER A 97 0.84 4.14 1.16
C SER A 97 2.03 4.91 0.55
N GLY A 98 1.86 6.21 0.33
CA GLY A 98 2.88 7.15 -0.14
C GLY A 98 3.87 7.64 0.93
N ALA A 99 3.87 7.09 2.16
CA ALA A 99 5.01 7.15 3.08
C ALA A 99 6.04 6.03 2.83
N TYR A 100 5.74 5.08 1.95
CA TYR A 100 6.53 3.89 1.70
C TYR A 100 7.11 3.86 0.28
N ASN A 101 8.21 3.13 0.12
CA ASN A 101 8.98 3.16 -1.13
C ASN A 101 8.49 2.16 -2.17
N CYS A 102 8.06 0.97 -1.74
CA CYS A 102 7.76 -0.15 -2.61
C CYS A 102 6.66 -1.06 -2.03
N THR A 103 6.11 -1.92 -2.87
CA THR A 103 5.18 -3.01 -2.54
C THR A 103 5.54 -4.29 -3.30
N SER A 104 4.86 -5.39 -2.98
CA SER A 104 4.68 -6.55 -3.87
C SER A 104 3.23 -7.06 -3.80
N THR A 105 2.70 -7.61 -4.88
CA THR A 105 1.30 -8.06 -4.96
C THR A 105 1.13 -9.22 -5.94
N ASN A 106 0.38 -10.24 -5.55
CA ASN A 106 0.05 -11.37 -6.43
C ASN A 106 -1.10 -10.95 -7.36
N VAL A 107 -0.99 -11.24 -8.65
CA VAL A 107 -1.96 -10.79 -9.66
C VAL A 107 -3.06 -11.84 -9.83
N THR A 108 -4.21 -11.58 -9.21
CA THR A 108 -5.38 -12.49 -9.18
C THR A 108 -6.65 -11.91 -9.80
N ASP A 109 -6.70 -10.60 -10.04
CA ASP A 109 -7.87 -9.87 -10.57
C ASP A 109 -7.46 -8.53 -11.20
N TRP A 110 -8.36 -7.88 -11.94
CA TRP A 110 -8.12 -6.57 -12.57
C TRP A 110 -7.80 -5.45 -11.59
N ARG A 111 -8.28 -5.55 -10.34
CA ARG A 111 -7.94 -4.58 -9.29
C ARG A 111 -6.48 -4.67 -8.88
N ALA A 112 -5.80 -5.81 -9.04
CA ALA A 112 -4.34 -5.86 -8.86
C ALA A 112 -3.60 -4.91 -9.81
N PHE A 113 -4.04 -4.83 -11.07
CA PHE A 113 -3.48 -3.91 -12.07
C PHE A 113 -3.78 -2.45 -11.71
N GLY A 114 -5.05 -2.12 -11.40
CA GLY A 114 -5.43 -0.77 -10.95
C GLY A 114 -4.68 -0.31 -9.69
N LEU A 115 -4.53 -1.19 -8.71
CA LEU A 115 -3.77 -0.94 -7.49
C LEU A 115 -2.28 -0.67 -7.76
N MET A 116 -1.67 -1.39 -8.71
CA MET A 116 -0.29 -1.12 -9.11
C MET A 116 -0.14 0.22 -9.83
N MET A 117 -1.09 0.62 -10.66
CA MET A 117 -1.12 1.97 -11.25
C MET A 117 -1.26 3.05 -10.16
N ASP A 118 -2.15 2.88 -9.18
CA ASP A 118 -2.36 3.83 -8.08
C ASP A 118 -1.10 4.05 -7.23
N LEU A 119 -0.42 2.94 -6.90
CA LEU A 119 0.84 2.96 -6.15
C LEU A 119 1.96 3.60 -6.96
N ALA A 120 2.07 3.27 -8.25
CA ALA A 120 2.99 3.92 -9.15
C ALA A 120 2.74 5.43 -9.25
N MET A 121 1.48 5.90 -9.25
CA MET A 121 1.14 7.34 -9.23
C MET A 121 1.50 8.04 -7.90
N MET A 122 1.56 7.30 -6.78
CA MET A 122 2.21 7.76 -5.54
C MET A 122 3.75 7.60 -5.56
N GLY A 123 4.33 7.23 -6.71
CA GLY A 123 5.75 6.97 -6.93
C GLY A 123 6.29 5.75 -6.17
N CYS A 124 5.44 4.81 -5.79
CA CYS A 124 5.80 3.58 -5.09
C CYS A 124 6.17 2.49 -6.13
N GLY A 125 7.29 1.80 -5.93
CA GLY A 125 7.70 0.71 -6.82
C GLY A 125 6.84 -0.54 -6.64
N THR A 126 6.45 -1.18 -7.75
CA THR A 126 5.45 -2.28 -7.76
C THR A 126 6.06 -3.63 -8.18
N GLY A 127 6.27 -4.50 -7.19
CA GLY A 127 6.49 -5.93 -7.44
C GLY A 127 5.17 -6.62 -7.79
N ALA A 128 5.18 -7.49 -8.81
CA ALA A 128 4.04 -8.30 -9.23
C ALA A 128 4.44 -9.78 -9.27
N VAL A 129 3.66 -10.66 -8.64
CA VAL A 129 3.83 -12.11 -8.74
C VAL A 129 2.82 -12.68 -9.73
N LEU A 130 3.35 -13.36 -10.76
CA LEU A 130 2.67 -13.77 -11.99
C LEU A 130 2.69 -15.29 -12.23
N GLU A 131 3.05 -16.08 -11.22
CA GLU A 131 2.98 -17.55 -11.30
C GLU A 131 1.58 -18.05 -11.75
N PRO A 132 1.50 -19.18 -12.46
CA PRO A 132 0.23 -19.77 -12.93
C PRO A 132 -0.86 -19.87 -11.85
N GLN A 133 -0.48 -20.22 -10.61
CA GLN A 133 -1.40 -20.33 -9.47
C GLN A 133 -2.15 -19.03 -9.11
N TYR A 134 -1.68 -17.87 -9.59
CA TYR A 134 -2.33 -16.56 -9.43
C TYR A 134 -2.98 -16.08 -10.73
N ILE A 135 -2.26 -16.10 -11.87
CA ILE A 135 -2.81 -15.56 -13.12
C ILE A 135 -3.95 -16.41 -13.71
N HIS A 136 -4.02 -17.71 -13.41
CA HIS A 136 -5.17 -18.56 -13.75
C HIS A 136 -6.45 -18.22 -12.96
N GLN A 137 -6.41 -17.27 -12.02
CA GLN A 137 -7.59 -16.73 -11.34
C GLN A 137 -8.22 -15.56 -12.12
N LEU A 138 -7.49 -14.97 -13.09
CA LEU A 138 -8.03 -13.93 -13.97
C LEU A 138 -9.13 -14.52 -14.88
N PRO A 139 -10.22 -13.77 -15.15
CA PRO A 139 -11.26 -14.24 -16.05
C PRO A 139 -10.71 -14.38 -17.49
N PRO A 140 -11.22 -15.33 -18.29
CA PRO A 140 -10.89 -15.38 -19.71
C PRO A 140 -11.39 -14.11 -20.42
N ILE A 141 -10.66 -13.65 -21.43
CA ILE A 141 -11.07 -12.52 -22.26
C ILE A 141 -12.21 -12.97 -23.16
N ARG A 142 -13.32 -12.23 -23.13
CA ARG A 142 -14.58 -12.56 -23.82
C ARG A 142 -14.85 -11.62 -24.99
N ASN A 143 -14.43 -10.37 -24.85
CA ASN A 143 -14.91 -9.26 -25.65
C ASN A 143 -13.77 -8.62 -26.44
N ARG A 144 -14.03 -8.33 -27.71
CA ARG A 144 -13.12 -7.59 -28.58
C ARG A 144 -13.35 -6.10 -28.39
N LEU A 145 -12.35 -5.38 -27.91
CA LEU A 145 -12.44 -3.95 -27.62
C LEU A 145 -12.02 -3.10 -28.83
N ASN A 146 -12.95 -2.31 -29.36
CA ASN A 146 -12.74 -1.33 -30.43
C ASN A 146 -12.55 0.06 -29.79
N VAL A 147 -11.32 0.46 -29.47
CA VAL A 147 -11.03 1.69 -28.72
C VAL A 147 -10.88 2.92 -29.62
N SER A 148 -11.57 4.01 -29.27
CA SER A 148 -11.38 5.36 -29.84
C SER A 148 -11.11 6.39 -28.75
N ILE A 149 -10.24 7.37 -29.01
CA ILE A 149 -9.93 8.47 -28.10
C ILE A 149 -10.60 9.75 -28.61
N THR A 150 -11.22 10.51 -27.71
CA THR A 150 -11.92 11.77 -27.99
C THR A 150 -11.76 12.76 -26.83
N GLY A 151 -12.16 14.02 -27.02
CA GLY A 151 -12.04 15.06 -26.00
C GLY A 151 -10.59 15.53 -25.81
N GLU A 152 -10.31 16.78 -26.17
CA GLU A 152 -8.96 17.33 -26.10
C GLU A 152 -8.52 17.58 -24.64
N ILE A 153 -7.29 17.19 -24.32
CA ILE A 153 -6.71 17.37 -22.99
C ILE A 153 -6.65 18.87 -22.67
N GLY A 154 -7.15 19.25 -21.49
CA GLY A 154 -7.16 20.63 -21.02
C GLY A 154 -8.28 21.52 -21.57
N ILE A 155 -9.17 20.99 -22.44
CA ILE A 155 -10.29 21.77 -23.00
C ILE A 155 -11.33 22.19 -21.94
N THR A 156 -11.49 21.41 -20.87
CA THR A 156 -12.39 21.76 -19.76
C THR A 156 -11.70 22.71 -18.77
N PRO A 157 -12.29 23.88 -18.45
CA PRO A 157 -11.75 24.84 -17.48
C PRO A 157 -11.50 24.22 -16.10
N ALA A 158 -10.43 24.65 -15.41
CA ALA A 158 -9.96 24.00 -14.17
C ALA A 158 -10.96 23.94 -12.99
N LEU A 159 -12.03 24.75 -13.02
CA LEU A 159 -13.13 24.72 -12.03
C LEU A 159 -14.29 23.78 -12.42
N GLU A 160 -14.32 23.31 -13.67
CA GLU A 160 -15.40 22.49 -14.26
C GLU A 160 -14.98 21.03 -14.49
N ARG A 161 -13.67 20.74 -14.43
CA ARG A 161 -13.12 19.39 -14.59
C ARG A 161 -13.64 18.46 -13.49
N LYS A 162 -14.18 17.31 -13.89
CA LYS A 162 -14.53 16.24 -12.93
C LYS A 162 -13.28 15.52 -12.46
N GLU A 163 -13.09 15.36 -11.15
CA GLU A 163 -11.97 14.56 -10.60
C GLU A 163 -12.21 13.05 -10.69
N ILE A 164 -13.47 12.61 -10.78
CA ILE A 164 -13.89 11.20 -10.83
C ILE A 164 -14.18 10.79 -12.28
N THR A 165 -13.78 9.57 -12.66
CA THR A 165 -14.12 8.97 -13.96
C THR A 165 -15.57 8.51 -14.00
N GLU A 166 -16.31 8.90 -15.04
CA GLU A 166 -17.69 8.48 -15.28
C GLU A 166 -17.75 7.50 -16.45
N ILE A 167 -18.63 6.50 -16.36
CA ILE A 167 -18.81 5.46 -17.37
C ILE A 167 -20.27 5.49 -17.82
N GLN A 168 -20.50 5.55 -19.13
CA GLN A 168 -21.82 5.42 -19.75
C GLN A 168 -21.82 4.18 -20.64
N ILE A 169 -22.84 3.33 -20.51
CA ILE A 169 -22.98 2.07 -21.25
C ILE A 169 -24.30 2.13 -22.02
N ALA A 170 -24.24 1.98 -23.35
CA ALA A 170 -25.38 2.05 -24.25
C ALA A 170 -25.36 0.82 -25.19
N GLY A 171 -25.75 -0.35 -24.66
CA GLY A 171 -25.51 -1.61 -25.35
C GLY A 171 -24.00 -1.87 -25.43
N ASN A 172 -23.50 -2.22 -26.62
CA ASN A 172 -22.07 -2.47 -26.85
C ASN A 172 -21.24 -1.19 -27.04
N ASP A 173 -21.86 0.00 -27.00
CA ASP A 173 -21.16 1.30 -27.08
C ASP A 173 -20.98 1.89 -25.68
N ILE A 174 -19.72 1.96 -25.22
CA ILE A 174 -19.32 2.45 -23.90
C ILE A 174 -18.57 3.78 -24.07
N THR A 175 -18.86 4.78 -23.24
CA THR A 175 -18.05 6.00 -23.12
C THR A 175 -17.46 6.13 -21.71
N ILE A 176 -16.13 6.26 -21.62
CA ILE A 176 -15.36 6.46 -20.38
C ILE A 176 -14.88 7.91 -20.35
N TYR A 177 -15.54 8.76 -19.57
CA TYR A 177 -15.11 10.14 -19.31
C TYR A 177 -14.06 10.13 -18.20
N VAL A 178 -12.80 10.32 -18.56
CA VAL A 178 -11.68 10.23 -17.62
C VAL A 178 -11.67 11.44 -16.68
N GLY A 179 -11.54 11.17 -15.37
CA GLY A 179 -11.47 12.20 -14.33
C GLY A 179 -10.05 12.73 -14.09
N ASP A 180 -9.96 14.00 -13.70
CA ASP A 180 -8.71 14.75 -13.50
C ASP A 180 -7.99 14.44 -12.17
N SER A 181 -7.95 13.17 -11.77
CA SER A 181 -7.29 12.73 -10.53
C SER A 181 -6.61 11.36 -10.67
N ARG A 182 -5.74 11.04 -9.71
CA ARG A 182 -5.14 9.70 -9.51
C ARG A 182 -6.17 8.59 -9.60
N GLN A 183 -7.28 8.70 -8.85
CA GLN A 183 -8.34 7.69 -8.85
C GLN A 183 -9.18 7.69 -10.13
N GLY A 184 -9.29 8.84 -10.81
CA GLY A 184 -9.87 8.93 -12.14
C GLY A 184 -9.11 8.06 -13.15
N TRP A 185 -7.80 8.27 -13.27
CA TRP A 185 -6.93 7.53 -14.22
C TRP A 185 -6.88 6.03 -13.89
N VAL A 186 -6.78 5.68 -12.60
CA VAL A 186 -6.80 4.28 -12.13
C VAL A 186 -8.12 3.60 -12.51
N LYS A 187 -9.27 4.23 -12.27
CA LYS A 187 -10.57 3.63 -12.62
C LYS A 187 -10.79 3.56 -14.13
N SER A 188 -10.37 4.55 -14.93
CA SER A 188 -10.53 4.46 -16.38
C SER A 188 -9.70 3.33 -17.00
N TYR A 189 -8.45 3.15 -16.54
CA TYR A 189 -7.61 2.03 -16.92
C TYR A 189 -8.19 0.69 -16.47
N GLN A 190 -8.55 0.54 -15.19
CA GLN A 190 -9.14 -0.71 -14.67
C GLN A 190 -10.44 -1.07 -15.38
N THR A 191 -11.29 -0.09 -15.72
CA THR A 191 -12.55 -0.30 -16.46
C THR A 191 -12.30 -0.90 -17.84
N LEU A 192 -11.25 -0.48 -18.56
CA LEU A 192 -10.92 -1.08 -19.85
C LEU A 192 -10.57 -2.57 -19.71
N LEU A 193 -9.84 -2.95 -18.66
CA LEU A 193 -9.51 -4.35 -18.38
C LEU A 193 -10.77 -5.15 -18.03
N GLU A 194 -11.62 -4.60 -17.15
CA GLU A 194 -12.90 -5.19 -16.74
C GLU A 194 -13.78 -5.51 -17.97
N LEU A 195 -14.01 -4.52 -18.85
CA LEU A 195 -14.82 -4.64 -20.08
C LEU A 195 -14.36 -5.77 -21.02
N SER A 196 -13.07 -6.11 -21.08
CA SER A 196 -12.55 -7.20 -21.92
C SER A 196 -13.06 -8.58 -21.50
N SER A 197 -13.45 -8.72 -20.24
CA SER A 197 -13.81 -9.98 -19.58
C SER A 197 -15.26 -10.05 -19.08
N ASP A 198 -15.96 -8.91 -19.12
CA ASP A 198 -17.32 -8.76 -18.62
C ASP A 198 -18.31 -9.67 -19.37
N ALA A 199 -19.10 -10.43 -18.63
CA ALA A 199 -20.08 -11.37 -19.16
C ALA A 199 -21.39 -10.73 -19.63
N GLN A 200 -21.59 -9.41 -19.39
CA GLN A 200 -22.71 -8.66 -19.95
C GLN A 200 -22.63 -8.49 -21.48
N PHE A 201 -21.43 -8.53 -22.05
CA PHE A 201 -21.19 -8.43 -23.49
C PHE A 201 -20.80 -9.79 -24.08
N ALA A 202 -20.97 -9.91 -25.40
CA ALA A 202 -20.49 -11.03 -26.19
C ALA A 202 -20.17 -10.55 -27.62
N GLY A 203 -18.91 -10.63 -28.03
CA GLY A 203 -18.44 -10.16 -29.34
C GLY A 203 -17.70 -8.83 -29.26
N GLU A 204 -18.03 -7.88 -30.13
CA GLU A 204 -17.35 -6.58 -30.20
C GLU A 204 -17.99 -5.53 -29.28
N VAL A 205 -17.13 -4.74 -28.62
CA VAL A 205 -17.49 -3.68 -27.68
C VAL A 205 -16.73 -2.42 -28.07
N ASN A 206 -17.46 -1.36 -28.42
CA ASN A 206 -16.90 -0.08 -28.83
C ASN A 206 -16.65 0.76 -27.58
N VAL A 207 -15.40 1.19 -27.35
CA VAL A 207 -15.01 1.94 -26.16
C VAL A 207 -14.48 3.31 -26.57
N ARG A 208 -15.29 4.34 -26.32
CA ARG A 208 -14.91 5.74 -26.50
C ARG A 208 -14.33 6.28 -25.20
N VAL A 209 -13.04 6.59 -25.19
CA VAL A 209 -12.40 7.28 -24.07
C VAL A 209 -12.50 8.79 -24.32
N ASP A 210 -12.96 9.55 -23.34
CA ASP A 210 -13.08 11.00 -23.41
C ASP A 210 -12.18 11.67 -22.37
N LEU A 211 -11.15 12.41 -22.83
CA LEU A 211 -10.09 12.96 -21.99
C LEU A 211 -10.30 14.44 -21.61
N ARG A 212 -11.46 15.04 -21.91
CA ARG A 212 -11.69 16.49 -21.78
C ARG A 212 -11.36 17.10 -20.41
N ASN A 213 -11.59 16.35 -19.34
CA ASN A 213 -11.34 16.82 -17.97
C ASN A 213 -9.86 16.82 -17.61
N VAL A 214 -9.04 16.00 -18.28
CA VAL A 214 -7.63 15.81 -17.88
C VAL A 214 -6.87 17.11 -18.09
N ARG A 215 -6.20 17.59 -17.03
CA ARG A 215 -5.40 18.83 -17.05
C ARG A 215 -4.27 18.79 -18.10
N PRO A 216 -3.91 19.94 -18.71
CA PRO A 216 -2.81 20.01 -19.66
C PRO A 216 -1.45 19.76 -18.99
N ALA A 217 -0.44 19.47 -19.82
CA ALA A 217 0.94 19.37 -19.35
C ALA A 217 1.42 20.71 -18.77
N GLY A 218 2.24 20.66 -17.71
CA GLY A 218 2.77 21.83 -17.02
C GLY A 218 1.93 22.37 -15.86
N GLU A 219 0.70 21.89 -15.66
CA GLU A 219 -0.13 22.32 -14.52
C GLU A 219 0.35 21.69 -13.19
N LEU A 220 0.43 22.48 -12.11
CA LEU A 220 0.99 22.05 -10.82
C LEU A 220 0.14 20.98 -10.11
N LEU A 221 0.82 20.01 -9.50
CA LEU A 221 0.20 18.92 -8.73
C LEU A 221 0.14 19.26 -7.24
N LYS A 222 -1.08 19.37 -6.68
CA LYS A 222 -1.37 19.89 -5.33
C LYS A 222 -0.88 19.05 -4.14
N GLY A 223 -0.04 18.03 -4.32
CA GLY A 223 0.39 17.15 -3.22
C GLY A 223 1.62 16.29 -3.49
N PHE A 224 1.57 15.48 -4.55
CA PHE A 224 2.65 14.59 -4.96
C PHE A 224 2.94 14.73 -6.45
N GLY A 225 4.22 14.67 -6.84
CA GLY A 225 4.69 15.11 -8.16
C GLY A 225 4.96 16.62 -8.23
N GLY A 226 5.48 17.09 -9.36
CA GLY A 226 5.74 18.52 -9.63
C GLY A 226 4.63 19.12 -10.48
N VAL A 227 4.76 18.98 -11.80
CA VAL A 227 3.72 19.35 -12.78
C VAL A 227 3.19 18.11 -13.52
N ALA A 228 1.96 18.19 -14.02
CA ALA A 228 1.32 17.13 -14.80
C ALA A 228 1.95 16.98 -16.20
N ASN A 229 1.84 15.78 -16.77
CA ASN A 229 2.16 15.52 -18.18
C ASN A 229 1.38 14.29 -18.71
N PRO A 230 0.14 14.44 -19.20
CA PRO A 230 -0.71 13.32 -19.62
C PRO A 230 -0.39 12.77 -21.02
N ILE A 231 0.74 13.13 -21.64
CA ILE A 231 0.97 12.91 -23.08
C ILE A 231 0.86 11.45 -23.56
N LYS A 232 1.17 10.46 -22.70
CA LYS A 232 1.02 9.02 -23.00
C LYS A 232 -0.32 8.40 -22.59
N LEU A 233 -1.17 9.13 -21.86
CA LEU A 233 -2.49 8.63 -21.44
C LEU A 233 -3.41 8.22 -22.61
N PRO A 234 -3.42 8.90 -23.79
CA PRO A 234 -4.21 8.44 -24.95
C PRO A 234 -3.80 7.05 -25.47
N GLU A 235 -2.50 6.80 -25.59
CA GLU A 235 -1.95 5.57 -26.20
C GLU A 235 -2.28 4.32 -25.37
N LEU A 236 -2.30 4.46 -24.04
CA LEU A 236 -2.57 3.40 -23.06
C LEU A 236 -3.76 2.51 -23.44
N TYR A 237 -4.90 3.13 -23.75
CA TYR A 237 -6.15 2.39 -23.95
C TYR A 237 -6.12 1.59 -25.26
N GLN A 238 -5.47 2.12 -26.30
CA GLN A 238 -5.32 1.44 -27.58
C GLN A 238 -4.32 0.28 -27.47
N ARG A 239 -3.18 0.48 -26.79
CA ARG A 239 -2.19 -0.57 -26.54
C ARG A 239 -2.76 -1.69 -25.65
N CYS A 240 -3.43 -1.37 -24.56
CA CYS A 240 -4.10 -2.34 -23.69
C CYS A 240 -5.16 -3.15 -24.45
N ALA A 241 -6.00 -2.50 -25.26
CA ALA A 241 -6.98 -3.20 -26.09
C ALA A 241 -6.32 -4.11 -27.15
N ALA A 242 -5.19 -3.69 -27.75
CA ALA A 242 -4.44 -4.54 -28.68
C ALA A 242 -3.89 -5.81 -28.01
N ILE A 243 -3.40 -5.72 -26.77
CA ILE A 243 -2.97 -6.88 -25.96
C ILE A 243 -4.17 -7.80 -25.65
N LEU A 244 -5.24 -7.25 -25.07
CA LEU A 244 -6.43 -8.00 -24.68
C LEU A 244 -7.09 -8.69 -25.89
N ASN A 245 -7.14 -8.01 -27.04
CA ASN A 245 -7.70 -8.55 -28.28
C ASN A 245 -6.93 -9.76 -28.86
N LYS A 246 -5.67 -9.99 -28.47
CA LYS A 246 -4.89 -11.19 -28.81
C LYS A 246 -5.25 -12.41 -27.94
N ALA A 247 -6.03 -12.22 -26.88
CA ALA A 247 -6.41 -13.25 -25.91
C ALA A 247 -7.91 -13.59 -25.87
N VAL A 248 -8.74 -12.99 -26.73
CA VAL A 248 -10.18 -13.31 -26.84
C VAL A 248 -10.40 -14.81 -27.01
N GLY A 249 -11.19 -15.41 -26.12
CA GLY A 249 -11.47 -16.85 -26.06
C GLY A 249 -10.59 -17.63 -25.08
N ARG A 250 -9.60 -17.01 -24.42
CA ARG A 250 -8.71 -17.65 -23.43
C ARG A 250 -8.37 -16.72 -22.27
N GLN A 251 -7.67 -17.24 -21.26
CA GLN A 251 -7.02 -16.43 -20.23
C GLN A 251 -5.74 -15.77 -20.76
N LEU A 252 -5.30 -14.71 -20.09
CA LEU A 252 -4.00 -14.08 -20.33
C LEU A 252 -2.85 -15.02 -19.92
N ASN A 253 -1.73 -14.92 -20.64
CA ASN A 253 -0.46 -15.50 -20.20
C ASN A 253 0.34 -14.48 -19.35
N SER A 254 1.43 -14.95 -18.74
CA SER A 254 2.32 -14.16 -17.87
C SER A 254 2.91 -12.93 -18.56
N VAL A 255 3.25 -13.01 -19.85
CA VAL A 255 3.82 -11.90 -20.65
C VAL A 255 2.77 -10.83 -20.92
N GLU A 256 1.54 -11.22 -21.27
CA GLU A 256 0.41 -10.29 -21.44
C GLU A 256 0.05 -9.60 -20.12
N CYS A 257 0.16 -10.30 -18.99
CA CYS A 257 0.05 -9.69 -17.67
C CYS A 257 1.17 -8.67 -17.39
N CYS A 258 2.43 -8.94 -17.76
CA CYS A 258 3.50 -7.95 -17.65
C CYS A 258 3.16 -6.69 -18.46
N LEU A 259 2.91 -6.86 -19.78
CA LEU A 259 2.63 -5.76 -20.70
C LEU A 259 1.50 -4.84 -20.20
N LEU A 260 0.39 -5.39 -19.71
CA LEU A 260 -0.72 -4.56 -19.20
C LEU A 260 -0.32 -3.73 -17.97
N ILE A 261 0.46 -4.27 -17.03
CA ILE A 261 0.95 -3.53 -15.86
C ILE A 261 1.97 -2.47 -16.30
N ASP A 262 2.83 -2.82 -17.24
CA ASP A 262 3.96 -2.02 -17.65
C ASP A 262 3.56 -0.85 -18.58
N GLU A 263 2.54 -1.01 -19.43
CA GLU A 263 1.93 0.10 -20.17
C GLU A 263 1.35 1.18 -19.24
N ALA A 264 0.71 0.77 -18.14
CA ALA A 264 0.28 1.71 -17.10
C ALA A 264 1.48 2.39 -16.41
N ALA A 265 2.61 1.69 -16.24
CA ALA A 265 3.84 2.25 -15.68
C ALA A 265 4.52 3.28 -16.62
N VAL A 266 4.47 3.08 -17.96
CA VAL A 266 4.93 4.05 -18.97
C VAL A 266 4.19 5.37 -18.82
N VAL A 267 2.85 5.34 -18.74
CA VAL A 267 2.01 6.54 -18.56
C VAL A 267 2.35 7.30 -17.28
N VAL A 268 2.63 6.57 -16.19
CA VAL A 268 2.95 7.17 -14.89
C VAL A 268 4.31 7.88 -14.89
N VAL A 269 5.33 7.30 -15.53
CA VAL A 269 6.65 7.95 -15.67
C VAL A 269 6.60 9.12 -16.65
N ALA A 270 5.87 9.00 -17.77
CA ALA A 270 5.58 10.14 -18.64
C ALA A 270 4.87 11.27 -17.87
N GLY A 271 3.97 10.91 -16.95
CA GLY A 271 3.29 11.80 -15.99
C GLY A 271 4.17 12.48 -14.94
N ASN A 272 5.49 12.56 -15.15
CA ASN A 272 6.50 13.13 -14.25
C ASN A 272 6.65 12.44 -12.88
N VAL A 273 6.01 11.29 -12.65
CA VAL A 273 6.17 10.52 -11.41
C VAL A 273 7.41 9.62 -11.54
N ARG A 274 8.58 10.21 -11.25
CA ARG A 274 9.95 9.69 -11.52
C ARG A 274 10.33 8.29 -10.94
N ARG A 275 9.40 7.47 -10.42
CA ARG A 275 9.68 6.18 -9.72
C ARG A 275 8.62 5.08 -9.89
N SER A 276 8.14 4.79 -11.11
CA SER A 276 7.43 3.53 -11.41
C SER A 276 8.41 2.35 -11.62
N ALA A 277 9.28 2.10 -10.63
CA ALA A 277 10.19 0.95 -10.67
C ALA A 277 9.37 -0.36 -10.54
N GLY A 278 9.34 -1.18 -11.59
CA GLY A 278 8.64 -2.46 -11.59
C GLY A 278 9.54 -3.67 -11.34
N MET A 279 8.96 -4.75 -10.83
CA MET A 279 9.53 -6.10 -10.90
C MET A 279 8.43 -7.10 -11.20
N ARG A 280 8.72 -8.06 -12.09
CA ARG A 280 7.82 -9.16 -12.44
C ARG A 280 8.45 -10.47 -11.95
N GLN A 281 7.69 -11.25 -11.20
CA GLN A 281 8.12 -12.53 -10.61
C GLN A 281 7.28 -13.64 -11.22
N GLY A 282 7.86 -14.37 -12.19
CA GLY A 282 7.24 -15.51 -12.85
C GLY A 282 7.79 -16.83 -12.33
N ASP A 283 7.11 -17.93 -12.63
CA ASP A 283 7.58 -19.28 -12.27
C ASP A 283 8.93 -19.59 -12.96
N SER A 284 9.80 -20.39 -12.34
CA SER A 284 11.06 -20.80 -12.97
C SER A 284 10.85 -21.60 -14.25
N ASP A 285 9.74 -22.32 -14.35
CA ASP A 285 9.45 -23.29 -15.40
C ASP A 285 8.51 -22.69 -16.49
N ASP A 286 8.17 -21.40 -16.41
CA ASP A 286 7.46 -20.64 -17.44
C ASP A 286 8.44 -20.10 -18.51
N GLU A 287 8.55 -20.82 -19.63
CA GLU A 287 9.41 -20.45 -20.76
C GLU A 287 8.97 -19.13 -21.44
N LEU A 288 7.68 -18.80 -21.47
CA LEU A 288 7.19 -17.56 -22.08
C LEU A 288 7.62 -16.35 -21.24
N PHE A 289 7.48 -16.45 -19.91
CA PHE A 289 7.96 -15.42 -18.99
C PHE A 289 9.48 -15.26 -19.06
N ALA A 290 10.22 -16.37 -19.11
CA ALA A 290 11.67 -16.38 -19.16
C ALA A 290 12.24 -15.79 -20.46
N GLN A 291 11.52 -15.91 -21.59
CA GLN A 291 11.93 -15.39 -22.90
C GLN A 291 11.29 -14.05 -23.28
N ALA A 292 10.42 -13.47 -22.43
CA ALA A 292 9.63 -12.27 -22.73
C ALA A 292 10.47 -11.08 -23.26
N LYS A 293 11.62 -10.84 -22.62
CA LYS A 293 12.56 -9.75 -22.94
C LYS A 293 13.74 -10.20 -23.84
N SER A 294 13.78 -11.46 -24.25
CA SER A 294 14.78 -11.96 -25.22
C SER A 294 14.57 -11.29 -26.59
N ASN A 295 15.65 -10.83 -27.20
CA ASN A 295 15.63 -10.05 -28.44
C ASN A 295 14.60 -8.89 -28.39
N LEU A 296 14.49 -8.22 -27.24
CA LEU A 296 13.72 -6.98 -27.09
C LEU A 296 14.37 -5.84 -27.88
N TRP A 297 15.70 -5.77 -27.81
CA TRP A 297 16.55 -4.99 -28.72
C TRP A 297 17.05 -5.87 -29.87
N GLN A 298 17.00 -5.36 -31.09
CA GLN A 298 17.45 -6.03 -32.32
C GLN A 298 18.14 -5.02 -33.24
N GLN A 299 19.03 -5.46 -34.14
CA GLN A 299 19.52 -4.59 -35.21
C GLN A 299 18.60 -4.65 -36.45
N ASP A 300 18.48 -3.53 -37.16
CA ASP A 300 17.88 -3.45 -38.49
C ASP A 300 18.86 -3.88 -39.60
N GLU A 301 18.40 -3.85 -40.86
CA GLU A 301 19.21 -4.23 -42.03
C GLU A 301 20.42 -3.30 -42.28
N ASN A 302 20.49 -2.15 -41.60
CA ASN A 302 21.58 -1.18 -41.68
C ASN A 302 22.52 -1.25 -40.45
N GLY A 303 22.21 -2.11 -39.46
CA GLY A 303 22.95 -2.22 -38.19
C GLY A 303 22.49 -1.25 -37.09
N ASN A 304 21.45 -0.43 -37.31
CA ASN A 304 20.87 0.39 -36.26
C ASN A 304 20.12 -0.49 -35.27
N TRP A 305 20.30 -0.29 -33.97
CA TRP A 305 19.44 -0.95 -32.99
C TRP A 305 18.00 -0.41 -33.08
N ARG A 306 17.03 -1.23 -32.68
CA ARG A 306 15.62 -0.87 -32.48
C ARG A 306 15.03 -1.73 -31.36
N ILE A 307 14.08 -1.17 -30.62
CA ILE A 307 13.25 -1.93 -29.69
C ILE A 307 12.03 -2.50 -30.43
N ASP A 308 11.56 -3.67 -30.01
CA ASP A 308 10.29 -4.23 -30.47
C ASP A 308 9.11 -3.39 -29.95
N PRO A 309 8.34 -2.71 -30.81
CA PRO A 309 7.29 -1.78 -30.38
C PRO A 309 6.06 -2.48 -29.75
N GLU A 310 5.91 -3.80 -29.90
CA GLU A 310 4.88 -4.55 -29.15
C GLU A 310 5.36 -4.96 -27.75
N ARG A 311 6.65 -4.84 -27.45
CA ARG A 311 7.27 -5.26 -26.18
C ARG A 311 8.04 -4.16 -25.44
N ASP A 312 8.17 -2.96 -26.03
CA ASP A 312 8.76 -1.73 -25.46
C ASP A 312 8.46 -1.56 -23.96
N ALA A 313 7.19 -1.62 -23.57
CA ALA A 313 6.76 -1.46 -22.17
C ALA A 313 7.46 -2.38 -21.17
N LEU A 314 7.90 -3.59 -21.55
CA LEU A 314 8.63 -4.51 -20.65
C LEU A 314 9.93 -3.91 -20.09
N ARG A 315 10.43 -2.79 -20.64
CA ARG A 315 11.54 -2.02 -20.04
C ARG A 315 11.20 -1.36 -18.70
N MET A 316 9.93 -1.24 -18.34
CA MET A 316 9.48 -0.64 -17.06
C MET A 316 9.70 -1.55 -15.84
N ALA A 317 10.02 -2.83 -16.05
CA ALA A 317 10.21 -3.80 -14.97
C ALA A 317 11.29 -4.84 -15.28
N ASN A 318 12.00 -5.28 -14.24
CA ASN A 318 12.96 -6.40 -14.33
C ASN A 318 12.22 -7.73 -14.11
N HIS A 319 12.59 -8.76 -14.86
CA HIS A 319 12.03 -10.12 -14.79
C HIS A 319 12.91 -11.03 -13.90
N THR A 320 12.28 -11.64 -12.89
CA THR A 320 12.90 -12.56 -11.95
C THR A 320 12.18 -13.91 -11.97
N ARG A 321 12.93 -15.01 -12.06
CA ARG A 321 12.42 -16.39 -12.09
C ARG A 321 12.38 -16.97 -10.67
N VAL A 322 11.19 -17.35 -10.22
CA VAL A 322 10.94 -17.88 -8.87
C VAL A 322 11.12 -19.39 -8.88
N PHE A 323 12.23 -19.86 -8.31
CA PHE A 323 12.55 -21.28 -8.18
C PHE A 323 11.97 -21.85 -6.88
N HIS A 324 10.98 -22.75 -7.02
CA HIS A 324 10.42 -23.54 -5.91
C HIS A 324 11.15 -24.88 -5.66
N ARG A 325 12.18 -25.17 -6.47
CA ARG A 325 13.13 -26.29 -6.36
C ARG A 325 14.56 -25.76 -6.31
N GLN A 326 15.55 -26.58 -5.96
CA GLN A 326 16.94 -26.20 -6.23
C GLN A 326 17.17 -26.13 -7.76
N PRO A 327 17.76 -25.04 -8.29
CA PRO A 327 18.19 -24.98 -9.69
C PRO A 327 19.38 -25.92 -9.93
N THR A 328 19.50 -26.41 -11.16
CA THR A 328 20.71 -27.09 -11.63
C THR A 328 21.86 -26.12 -11.83
N LEU A 329 23.09 -26.64 -11.89
CA LEU A 329 24.28 -25.84 -12.18
C LEU A 329 24.14 -25.08 -13.51
N ASN A 330 23.62 -25.73 -14.55
CA ASN A 330 23.40 -25.13 -15.86
C ASN A 330 22.38 -23.98 -15.76
N GLU A 331 21.24 -24.17 -15.09
CA GLU A 331 20.25 -23.10 -14.90
C GLU A 331 20.84 -21.88 -14.17
N CYS A 332 21.76 -22.07 -13.22
CA CYS A 332 22.49 -20.97 -12.59
C CYS A 332 23.46 -20.29 -13.55
N VAL A 333 24.31 -21.04 -14.27
CA VAL A 333 25.28 -20.47 -15.24
C VAL A 333 24.56 -19.75 -16.38
N ASP A 334 23.47 -20.31 -16.89
CA ASP A 334 22.67 -19.73 -17.97
C ASP A 334 21.93 -18.47 -17.49
N ALA A 335 21.41 -18.44 -16.25
CA ALA A 335 20.85 -17.22 -15.66
C ALA A 335 21.90 -16.12 -15.40
N VAL A 336 23.16 -16.48 -15.13
CA VAL A 336 24.26 -15.49 -15.08
C VAL A 336 24.61 -15.00 -16.49
N ARG A 337 24.69 -15.88 -17.48
CA ARG A 337 24.98 -15.53 -18.88
C ARG A 337 23.90 -14.62 -19.48
N ASN A 338 22.63 -14.91 -19.20
CA ASN A 338 21.51 -14.10 -19.67
C ASN A 338 21.51 -12.69 -19.05
N GLN A 339 21.78 -12.57 -17.75
CA GLN A 339 21.91 -11.25 -17.10
C GLN A 339 23.16 -10.49 -17.56
N TYR A 340 24.26 -11.18 -17.91
CA TYR A 340 25.42 -10.52 -18.53
C TYR A 340 25.05 -9.86 -19.86
N TYR A 341 24.38 -10.57 -20.78
CA TYR A 341 24.05 -10.02 -22.10
C TYR A 341 22.78 -9.14 -22.14
N SER A 342 21.86 -9.25 -21.18
CA SER A 342 20.56 -8.54 -21.23
C SER A 342 20.11 -7.85 -19.93
N GLY A 343 20.78 -8.10 -18.81
CA GLY A 343 20.32 -7.66 -17.47
C GLY A 343 19.15 -8.46 -16.89
N GLU A 344 18.60 -9.43 -17.62
CA GLU A 344 17.33 -10.10 -17.29
C GLU A 344 17.48 -11.58 -16.93
N GLY A 345 16.49 -12.11 -16.19
CA GLY A 345 16.40 -13.53 -15.84
C GLY A 345 17.02 -13.90 -14.49
N ALA A 346 17.02 -12.97 -13.53
CA ALA A 346 17.54 -13.18 -12.17
C ALA A 346 16.88 -14.39 -11.47
N ILE A 347 17.64 -15.10 -10.63
CA ILE A 347 17.15 -16.23 -9.83
C ILE A 347 16.60 -15.73 -8.49
N GLN A 348 15.43 -16.23 -8.10
CA GLN A 348 14.86 -16.06 -6.76
C GLN A 348 14.56 -17.43 -6.16
N TYR A 349 15.35 -17.86 -5.18
CA TYR A 349 15.15 -19.15 -4.50
C TYR A 349 14.11 -18.99 -3.38
N ALA A 350 12.85 -19.30 -3.70
CA ALA A 350 11.71 -19.12 -2.79
C ALA A 350 11.81 -19.87 -1.45
N PRO A 351 12.36 -21.10 -1.36
CA PRO A 351 12.45 -21.83 -0.09
C PRO A 351 13.23 -21.07 0.99
N GLU A 352 14.33 -20.40 0.63
CA GLU A 352 15.12 -19.59 1.58
C GLU A 352 14.37 -18.34 2.04
N ALA A 353 13.68 -17.65 1.12
CA ALA A 353 12.86 -16.48 1.43
C ALA A 353 11.75 -16.84 2.42
N ILE A 354 11.06 -17.96 2.17
CA ILE A 354 10.02 -18.50 3.06
C ILE A 354 10.63 -18.91 4.40
N ALA A 355 11.80 -19.56 4.42
CA ALA A 355 12.45 -19.97 5.66
C ALA A 355 12.79 -18.76 6.55
N ARG A 356 13.37 -17.71 5.98
CA ARG A 356 13.64 -16.44 6.70
C ARG A 356 12.36 -15.72 7.13
N ALA A 357 11.31 -15.75 6.31
CA ALA A 357 10.02 -15.18 6.68
C ALA A 357 9.28 -15.95 7.79
N ASN A 358 9.79 -17.12 8.18
CA ASN A 358 9.29 -17.98 9.25
C ASN A 358 10.31 -18.19 10.38
N ALA A 359 11.26 -17.25 10.56
CA ALA A 359 12.26 -17.30 11.64
C ALA A 359 11.67 -17.29 13.06
N ASP A 360 10.40 -16.93 13.23
CA ASP A 360 9.66 -17.05 14.49
C ASP A 360 9.38 -18.51 14.91
N ILE A 361 9.35 -19.44 13.95
CA ILE A 361 9.13 -20.88 14.18
C ILE A 361 10.34 -21.74 13.75
N LEU A 362 11.11 -21.29 12.76
CA LEU A 362 12.38 -21.92 12.34
C LEU A 362 13.55 -21.35 13.16
N THR A 363 13.42 -21.42 14.49
CA THR A 363 14.31 -20.74 15.47
C THR A 363 15.72 -21.32 15.58
N THR A 364 16.01 -22.43 14.90
CA THR A 364 17.33 -23.08 14.90
C THR A 364 17.80 -23.39 13.48
N PRO A 365 19.13 -23.42 13.22
CA PRO A 365 19.67 -23.86 11.93
C PRO A 365 19.17 -25.24 11.51
N GLN A 366 18.97 -26.15 12.47
CA GLN A 366 18.47 -27.51 12.24
C GLN A 366 17.03 -27.48 11.70
N LEU A 367 16.11 -26.76 12.36
CA LEU A 367 14.73 -26.60 11.88
C LEU A 367 14.68 -25.94 10.49
N LYS A 368 15.55 -24.96 10.24
CA LYS A 368 15.70 -24.34 8.92
C LYS A 368 16.14 -25.36 7.85
N THR A 369 17.18 -26.16 8.15
CA THR A 369 17.70 -27.18 7.23
C THR A 369 16.67 -28.26 6.93
N GLU A 370 15.95 -28.76 7.94
CA GLU A 370 14.86 -29.73 7.76
C GLU A 370 13.71 -29.16 6.92
N PHE A 371 13.30 -27.90 7.16
CA PHE A 371 12.27 -27.23 6.37
C PHE A 371 12.68 -27.11 4.89
N LEU A 372 13.93 -26.71 4.61
CA LEU A 372 14.45 -26.61 3.24
C LEU A 372 14.55 -28.00 2.57
N GLN A 373 14.94 -29.03 3.31
CA GLN A 373 14.90 -30.42 2.83
C GLN A 373 13.47 -30.87 2.50
N ALA A 374 12.48 -30.57 3.35
CA ALA A 374 11.08 -30.88 3.08
C ALA A 374 10.56 -30.14 1.83
N TYR A 375 10.89 -28.85 1.67
CA TYR A 375 10.48 -28.04 0.52
C TYR A 375 11.07 -28.55 -0.79
N ASN A 376 12.33 -29.01 -0.79
CA ASN A 376 12.98 -29.56 -1.99
C ASN A 376 12.37 -30.89 -2.46
N HIS A 377 11.51 -31.54 -1.66
CA HIS A 377 10.66 -32.65 -2.10
C HIS A 377 9.27 -32.20 -2.59
N GLY A 378 8.93 -30.92 -2.40
CA GLY A 378 7.72 -30.27 -2.90
C GLY A 378 7.09 -29.26 -1.93
N LYS A 379 6.35 -28.28 -2.48
CA LYS A 379 5.59 -27.25 -1.74
C LYS A 379 4.56 -27.86 -0.77
N GLU A 380 4.01 -29.03 -1.11
CA GLU A 380 3.09 -29.82 -0.27
C GLU A 380 3.81 -30.57 0.85
N GLN A 381 5.03 -31.05 0.62
CA GLN A 381 5.86 -31.73 1.61
C GLN A 381 6.32 -30.73 2.69
N ALA A 382 6.67 -29.51 2.32
CA ALA A 382 6.86 -28.41 3.27
C ALA A 382 5.58 -28.04 4.03
N ARG A 383 4.41 -28.06 3.38
CA ARG A 383 3.10 -27.82 4.03
C ARG A 383 2.78 -28.89 5.06
N ALA A 384 3.01 -30.16 4.73
CA ALA A 384 2.86 -31.28 5.67
C ALA A 384 3.85 -31.17 6.84
N TRP A 385 5.13 -30.94 6.56
CA TRP A 385 6.17 -30.77 7.59
C TRP A 385 5.84 -29.62 8.57
N LEU A 386 5.35 -28.48 8.08
CA LEU A 386 4.89 -27.38 8.93
C LEU A 386 3.68 -27.78 9.78
N ARG A 387 2.64 -28.37 9.18
CA ARG A 387 1.42 -28.81 9.88
C ARG A 387 1.71 -29.87 10.96
N ASP A 388 2.60 -30.81 10.66
CA ASP A 388 2.86 -31.97 11.50
C ASP A 388 3.81 -31.64 12.66
N ARG A 389 4.63 -30.57 12.53
CA ARG A 389 5.43 -30.01 13.62
C ARG A 389 4.73 -28.92 14.44
N PHE A 390 3.94 -28.06 13.79
CA PHE A 390 3.28 -26.89 14.37
C PHE A 390 1.76 -26.99 14.18
N ASN A 391 1.15 -27.97 14.86
CA ASN A 391 -0.28 -28.30 14.71
C ASN A 391 -1.23 -27.25 15.30
N GLU A 392 -0.70 -26.27 16.03
CA GLU A 392 -1.42 -25.10 16.53
C GLU A 392 -1.83 -24.11 15.42
N PHE A 393 -1.18 -24.12 14.26
CA PHE A 393 -1.49 -23.17 13.18
C PHE A 393 -2.65 -23.66 12.29
N PRO A 394 -3.66 -22.81 11.99
CA PRO A 394 -4.67 -23.16 11.01
C PRO A 394 -4.05 -23.29 9.60
N PRO A 395 -4.64 -24.11 8.70
CA PRO A 395 -4.13 -24.27 7.33
C PRO A 395 -3.95 -22.95 6.56
N GLU A 396 -4.78 -21.95 6.86
CA GLU A 396 -4.67 -20.56 6.41
C GLU A 396 -3.34 -19.90 6.76
N GLU A 397 -2.89 -20.03 8.02
CA GLU A 397 -1.62 -19.44 8.44
C GLU A 397 -0.46 -20.19 7.78
N ILE A 398 -0.55 -21.52 7.65
CA ILE A 398 0.47 -22.31 6.94
C ILE A 398 0.54 -21.90 5.46
N ALA A 399 -0.60 -21.69 4.79
CA ALA A 399 -0.65 -21.21 3.40
C ALA A 399 -0.11 -19.77 3.24
N HIS A 400 -0.43 -18.87 4.17
CA HIS A 400 0.15 -17.52 4.20
C HIS A 400 1.67 -17.58 4.46
N ARG A 401 2.12 -18.39 5.41
CA ARG A 401 3.55 -18.60 5.74
C ARG A 401 4.34 -19.11 4.55
N LEU A 402 3.77 -20.02 3.75
CA LEU A 402 4.36 -20.54 2.51
C LEU A 402 4.28 -19.59 1.30
N SER A 403 3.55 -18.48 1.38
CA SER A 403 3.52 -17.44 0.32
C SER A 403 4.40 -16.21 0.61
N ARG A 404 5.10 -16.18 1.76
CA ARG A 404 6.08 -15.14 2.11
C ARG A 404 7.41 -15.28 1.35
N TYR A 405 7.39 -15.17 0.02
CA TYR A 405 8.59 -15.05 -0.81
C TYR A 405 8.57 -13.85 -1.76
N ALA A 406 7.42 -13.19 -1.94
CA ALA A 406 7.27 -12.11 -2.91
C ALA A 406 8.16 -10.91 -2.57
N LEU A 407 9.02 -10.52 -3.52
CA LEU A 407 9.97 -9.42 -3.39
C LEU A 407 9.38 -8.10 -3.92
N ASN A 408 9.87 -6.99 -3.38
CA ASN A 408 9.68 -5.65 -3.94
C ASN A 408 10.70 -5.35 -5.06
N PRO A 409 10.58 -4.27 -5.85
CA PRO A 409 11.41 -4.08 -7.06
C PRO A 409 12.92 -3.88 -6.86
N CYS A 410 13.37 -3.44 -5.69
CA CYS A 410 14.80 -3.40 -5.38
C CYS A 410 15.30 -4.74 -4.80
N GLY A 411 14.40 -5.69 -4.53
CA GLY A 411 14.69 -7.07 -4.15
C GLY A 411 14.91 -7.31 -2.65
N GLU A 412 14.79 -6.31 -1.77
CA GLU A 412 15.30 -6.35 -0.40
C GLU A 412 14.27 -6.71 0.71
N ILE A 413 12.97 -6.70 0.41
CA ILE A 413 11.85 -6.97 1.35
C ILE A 413 10.99 -8.14 0.86
N THR A 414 10.43 -8.93 1.79
CA THR A 414 9.64 -10.15 1.51
C THR A 414 8.24 -10.11 2.17
N GLY A 415 7.14 -10.47 1.48
CA GLY A 415 5.73 -10.40 2.01
C GLY A 415 4.65 -11.30 1.33
N ALA A 416 3.36 -11.18 1.71
CA ALA A 416 2.20 -12.01 1.24
C ALA A 416 0.77 -11.39 1.47
N ASN A 417 -0.32 -12.09 1.03
CA ASN A 417 -1.74 -11.64 0.80
C ASN A 417 -2.78 -11.61 2.00
N PHE A 418 -4.10 -11.35 1.79
CA PHE A 418 -5.01 -10.57 2.74
C PHE A 418 -6.42 -11.14 3.22
N HIS A 419 -7.42 -10.35 3.73
CA HIS A 419 -8.52 -10.80 4.70
C HIS A 419 -10.02 -10.30 4.63
N CYS A 420 -10.85 -10.55 5.70
CA CYS A 420 -12.30 -10.95 5.64
C CYS A 420 -13.29 -10.68 6.86
N VAL A 421 -14.61 -10.98 6.70
CA VAL A 421 -15.75 -11.14 7.68
C VAL A 421 -16.72 -12.32 7.31
N SER A 422 -17.82 -12.60 8.06
CA SER A 422 -18.82 -13.67 7.73
C SER A 422 -19.89 -13.29 6.68
N GLY A 423 -20.38 -14.27 5.91
CA GLY A 423 -21.42 -14.11 4.88
C GLY A 423 -22.82 -13.70 5.36
N LYS A 424 -23.19 -14.10 6.58
CA LYS A 424 -24.52 -13.76 7.16
C LYS A 424 -24.58 -12.34 7.72
N THR A 425 -23.46 -11.62 7.74
CA THR A 425 -23.36 -10.23 8.22
C THR A 425 -24.33 -9.33 7.45
N LEU A 426 -25.24 -8.65 8.15
CA LEU A 426 -26.09 -7.64 7.53
C LEU A 426 -25.29 -6.36 7.30
N LEU A 427 -25.40 -5.79 6.10
CA LEU A 427 -24.91 -4.47 5.75
C LEU A 427 -26.06 -3.47 5.75
N ILE A 428 -25.85 -2.31 6.36
CA ILE A 428 -26.70 -1.15 6.13
C ILE A 428 -26.19 -0.47 4.86
N THR A 429 -26.94 -0.59 3.77
CA THR A 429 -26.65 0.14 2.53
C THR A 429 -27.55 1.38 2.43
N ARG A 430 -27.25 2.30 1.52
CA ARG A 430 -28.09 3.48 1.27
C ARG A 430 -29.45 3.07 0.70
N GLN A 431 -29.44 2.01 -0.10
CA GLN A 431 -30.61 1.42 -0.76
C GLN A 431 -31.42 0.47 0.14
N GLY A 432 -30.84 -0.10 1.21
CA GLY A 432 -31.58 -1.07 2.03
C GLY A 432 -30.76 -1.75 3.13
N ILE A 433 -31.14 -2.98 3.46
CA ILE A 433 -30.43 -3.86 4.40
C ILE A 433 -30.35 -5.26 3.78
N TYR A 434 -29.14 -5.80 3.64
CA TYR A 434 -28.85 -7.04 2.88
C TYR A 434 -27.82 -7.88 3.64
N LYS A 435 -27.78 -9.22 3.48
CA LYS A 435 -26.61 -9.98 3.96
C LYS A 435 -25.47 -9.80 2.97
N ILE A 436 -24.23 -9.66 3.44
CA ILE A 436 -23.07 -9.43 2.58
C ILE A 436 -22.87 -10.53 1.51
N GLN A 437 -23.23 -11.78 1.82
CA GLN A 437 -23.23 -12.89 0.85
C GLN A 437 -24.29 -12.75 -0.26
N ASP A 438 -25.43 -12.11 0.03
CA ASP A 438 -26.60 -12.09 -0.86
C ASP A 438 -26.45 -11.03 -1.97
N ILE A 439 -25.51 -10.08 -1.78
CA ILE A 439 -25.20 -8.95 -2.68
C ILE A 439 -23.73 -8.98 -3.14
N VAL A 440 -23.16 -10.18 -3.26
CA VAL A 440 -21.82 -10.37 -3.82
C VAL A 440 -21.82 -10.03 -5.30
N GLY A 441 -20.91 -9.14 -5.72
CA GLY A 441 -20.82 -8.63 -7.09
C GLY A 441 -21.75 -7.44 -7.38
N GLU A 442 -22.63 -7.04 -6.46
CA GLU A 442 -23.48 -5.86 -6.63
C GLU A 442 -22.78 -4.58 -6.11
N GLU A 443 -22.89 -3.47 -6.85
CA GLU A 443 -22.44 -2.17 -6.34
C GLU A 443 -23.50 -1.60 -5.38
N VAL A 444 -23.13 -1.40 -4.12
CA VAL A 444 -23.98 -0.82 -3.08
C VAL A 444 -23.26 0.33 -2.38
N GLU A 445 -23.99 1.36 -1.94
CA GLU A 445 -23.43 2.37 -1.06
C GLU A 445 -23.55 1.93 0.39
N ILE A 446 -22.45 1.87 1.16
CA ILE A 446 -22.46 1.61 2.60
C ILE A 446 -22.02 2.85 3.38
N TRP A 447 -22.30 2.88 4.70
CA TRP A 447 -21.75 3.92 5.55
C TRP A 447 -20.28 3.62 5.89
N ASN A 448 -19.38 4.58 5.67
CA ASN A 448 -17.95 4.46 5.94
C ASN A 448 -17.50 5.03 7.29
N GLY A 449 -18.46 5.34 8.16
CA GLY A 449 -18.26 6.04 9.42
C GLY A 449 -18.42 7.56 9.31
N LYS A 450 -18.36 8.14 8.10
CA LYS A 450 -18.52 9.58 7.85
C LYS A 450 -19.52 9.93 6.75
N ARG A 451 -19.65 9.13 5.70
CA ARG A 451 -20.60 9.31 4.59
C ARG A 451 -20.99 7.97 3.95
N TRP A 452 -21.95 8.02 3.03
CA TRP A 452 -22.23 6.91 2.11
C TRP A 452 -21.13 6.81 1.05
N SER A 453 -20.70 5.59 0.74
CA SER A 453 -19.61 5.33 -0.20
C SER A 453 -19.81 4.00 -0.92
N LYS A 454 -19.51 3.98 -2.23
CA LYS A 454 -19.79 2.86 -3.14
C LYS A 454 -18.80 1.72 -2.96
N VAL A 455 -19.30 0.51 -2.78
CA VAL A 455 -18.52 -0.72 -2.61
C VAL A 455 -19.15 -1.87 -3.37
N VAL A 456 -18.32 -2.84 -3.74
CA VAL A 456 -18.78 -4.15 -4.21
C VAL A 456 -18.40 -5.19 -3.16
N PRO A 457 -19.36 -5.93 -2.57
CA PRO A 457 -19.08 -7.09 -1.75
C PRO A 457 -18.53 -8.26 -2.57
N PHE A 458 -17.60 -8.99 -2.00
CA PHE A 458 -16.97 -10.16 -2.61
C PHE A 458 -16.78 -11.28 -1.59
N GLN A 459 -16.91 -12.53 -2.03
CA GLN A 459 -16.42 -13.66 -1.25
C GLN A 459 -14.90 -13.61 -1.18
N THR A 460 -14.34 -13.96 -0.03
CA THR A 460 -12.89 -13.85 0.26
C THR A 460 -12.26 -15.17 0.63
N ASN A 461 -13.03 -16.09 1.22
CA ASN A 461 -12.57 -17.45 1.51
C ASN A 461 -13.77 -18.37 1.77
N THR A 462 -13.48 -19.67 1.91
CA THR A 462 -14.45 -20.71 2.30
C THR A 462 -14.04 -21.37 3.62
N GLY A 463 -15.00 -22.01 4.30
CA GLY A 463 -14.68 -22.99 5.34
C GLY A 463 -13.91 -22.50 6.58
N GLN A 464 -13.98 -21.21 6.91
CA GLN A 464 -13.24 -20.58 8.03
C GLN A 464 -13.90 -20.84 9.39
N LYS A 465 -13.10 -20.80 10.46
CA LYS A 465 -13.64 -20.63 11.83
C LYS A 465 -14.14 -19.20 12.03
N LEU A 466 -15.28 -19.07 12.71
CA LEU A 466 -15.86 -17.78 13.07
C LEU A 466 -16.14 -17.70 14.57
N TYR A 467 -16.14 -16.46 15.06
CA TYR A 467 -16.39 -16.06 16.43
C TYR A 467 -17.47 -14.98 16.42
N ARG A 468 -18.50 -15.17 17.24
CA ARG A 468 -19.59 -14.23 17.46
C ARG A 468 -19.22 -13.25 18.56
N VAL A 469 -18.93 -12.02 18.17
CA VAL A 469 -18.73 -10.91 19.11
C VAL A 469 -20.08 -10.30 19.43
N ARG A 470 -20.50 -10.34 20.70
CA ARG A 470 -21.77 -9.72 21.15
C ARG A 470 -21.53 -8.35 21.76
N PHE A 471 -22.42 -7.40 21.48
CA PHE A 471 -22.34 -6.03 21.95
C PHE A 471 -23.44 -5.68 22.97
N GLY A 472 -23.20 -4.61 23.72
CA GLY A 472 -24.03 -4.16 24.84
C GLY A 472 -25.31 -3.42 24.42
N ASP A 473 -25.44 -3.12 23.13
CA ASP A 473 -26.68 -2.73 22.49
C ASP A 473 -27.49 -3.93 21.99
N GLY A 474 -27.06 -5.17 22.26
CA GLY A 474 -27.72 -6.40 21.85
C GLY A 474 -27.35 -6.91 20.46
N SER A 475 -26.65 -6.13 19.65
CA SER A 475 -26.17 -6.56 18.33
C SER A 475 -25.04 -7.61 18.46
N TYR A 476 -24.70 -8.27 17.34
CA TYR A 476 -23.50 -9.10 17.24
C TYR A 476 -22.82 -8.95 15.88
N LEU A 477 -21.57 -9.39 15.78
CA LEU A 477 -20.87 -9.58 14.51
C LEU A 477 -20.18 -10.95 14.50
N ASP A 478 -20.35 -11.70 13.41
CA ASP A 478 -19.73 -13.02 13.21
C ASP A 478 -18.51 -12.85 12.31
N VAL A 479 -17.32 -13.17 12.82
CA VAL A 479 -16.04 -12.78 12.18
C VAL A 479 -14.92 -13.77 12.47
N THR A 480 -13.81 -13.72 11.73
CA THR A 480 -12.64 -14.56 12.02
C THR A 480 -11.98 -14.15 13.34
N GLU A 481 -11.24 -15.06 13.98
CA GLU A 481 -10.49 -14.79 15.24
C GLU A 481 -9.59 -13.55 15.17
N TYR A 482 -9.05 -13.24 13.99
CA TYR A 482 -8.16 -12.11 13.73
C TYR A 482 -8.87 -10.84 13.27
N HIS A 483 -10.17 -10.89 12.95
CA HIS A 483 -10.93 -9.70 12.60
C HIS A 483 -10.91 -8.70 13.77
N ARG A 484 -10.88 -7.40 13.47
CA ARG A 484 -10.50 -6.37 14.42
C ARG A 484 -11.60 -5.38 14.74
N PHE A 485 -11.56 -4.92 15.99
CA PHE A 485 -12.46 -3.90 16.49
C PHE A 485 -11.66 -2.72 17.02
N PHE A 486 -12.02 -1.51 16.59
CA PHE A 486 -11.59 -0.27 17.24
C PHE A 486 -12.37 -0.12 18.54
N VAL A 487 -11.74 -0.44 19.66
CA VAL A 487 -12.35 -0.54 20.99
C VAL A 487 -11.71 0.40 21.99
N LYS A 488 -12.44 0.74 23.05
CA LYS A 488 -12.01 1.70 24.07
C LYS A 488 -12.65 1.39 25.41
N ASP A 489 -11.90 1.48 26.49
CA ASP A 489 -12.46 1.39 27.84
C ASP A 489 -12.79 2.78 28.45
N ARG A 490 -13.36 2.76 29.66
CA ARG A 490 -13.79 3.95 30.42
C ARG A 490 -12.68 4.94 30.80
N PHE A 491 -11.40 4.64 30.55
CA PHE A 491 -10.23 5.45 30.91
C PHE A 491 -9.33 5.79 29.71
N GLY A 492 -9.39 5.00 28.63
CA GLY A 492 -8.67 5.29 27.39
C GLY A 492 -8.96 6.68 26.82
N LYS A 493 -8.02 7.24 26.06
CA LYS A 493 -8.19 8.53 25.36
C LYS A 493 -8.57 8.33 23.89
N SER A 494 -7.82 7.52 23.16
CA SER A 494 -8.12 7.02 21.80
C SER A 494 -8.98 5.75 21.82
N TYR A 495 -9.43 5.31 20.64
CA TYR A 495 -9.76 3.90 20.41
C TYR A 495 -8.49 3.14 20.03
N GLU A 496 -8.35 1.94 20.58
CA GLU A 496 -7.26 1.00 20.35
C GLU A 496 -7.81 -0.17 19.53
N GLU A 497 -6.95 -0.96 18.89
CA GLU A 497 -7.42 -1.96 17.91
C GLU A 497 -7.09 -3.37 18.39
N VAL A 498 -8.13 -4.20 18.49
CA VAL A 498 -8.07 -5.49 19.17
C VAL A 498 -8.70 -6.57 18.31
N GLN A 499 -8.02 -7.71 18.19
CA GLN A 499 -8.49 -8.87 17.44
C GLN A 499 -9.61 -9.57 18.20
N THR A 500 -10.50 -10.26 17.48
CA THR A 500 -11.70 -10.90 18.04
C THR A 500 -11.41 -11.79 19.24
N LYS A 501 -10.39 -12.64 19.14
CA LYS A 501 -9.93 -13.51 20.24
C LYS A 501 -9.49 -12.77 21.51
N ASP A 502 -8.99 -11.53 21.38
CA ASP A 502 -8.35 -10.76 22.45
C ASP A 502 -9.31 -9.77 23.15
N LEU A 503 -10.54 -9.60 22.65
CA LEU A 503 -11.48 -8.57 23.13
C LEU A 503 -11.84 -8.71 24.62
N LEU A 504 -11.99 -9.93 25.12
CA LEU A 504 -12.37 -10.18 26.52
C LEU A 504 -11.17 -10.08 27.49
N SER A 505 -9.95 -10.16 26.98
CA SER A 505 -8.70 -10.07 27.76
C SER A 505 -8.06 -8.69 27.73
N HIS A 506 -8.34 -7.86 26.72
CA HIS A 506 -7.68 -6.57 26.48
C HIS A 506 -7.81 -5.55 27.62
N SER A 507 -8.94 -5.48 28.34
CA SER A 507 -9.07 -4.64 29.55
C SER A 507 -9.89 -5.33 30.64
N LYS A 508 -9.53 -5.03 31.90
CA LYS A 508 -10.29 -5.39 33.11
C LYS A 508 -11.58 -4.56 33.25
N TYR A 509 -11.78 -3.55 32.40
CA TYR A 509 -12.98 -2.75 32.31
C TYR A 509 -13.71 -3.00 30.98
N SER A 510 -15.04 -2.87 30.97
CA SER A 510 -15.82 -3.10 29.75
C SER A 510 -15.44 -2.11 28.64
N ILE A 511 -14.93 -2.66 27.53
CA ILE A 511 -14.55 -1.95 26.31
C ILE A 511 -15.74 -1.77 25.37
N HIS A 512 -15.74 -0.72 24.55
CA HIS A 512 -16.77 -0.45 23.54
C HIS A 512 -16.19 -0.01 22.20
N THR A 513 -16.89 -0.29 21.10
CA THR A 513 -16.44 0.09 19.75
C THR A 513 -16.51 1.60 19.48
N GLU A 514 -15.83 2.04 18.41
CA GLU A 514 -15.93 3.38 17.82
C GLU A 514 -17.38 3.67 17.35
N PRO A 515 -18.10 4.63 17.97
CA PRO A 515 -19.48 4.93 17.62
C PRO A 515 -19.56 5.84 16.39
N PHE A 516 -20.58 5.62 15.57
CA PHE A 516 -20.89 6.42 14.40
C PHE A 516 -22.39 6.78 14.37
N VAL A 517 -22.74 7.80 13.59
CA VAL A 517 -24.12 8.15 13.26
C VAL A 517 -24.24 8.15 11.75
N ILE A 518 -25.28 7.54 11.20
CA ILE A 518 -25.57 7.53 9.76
C ILE A 518 -26.41 8.76 9.41
N GLU A 519 -25.99 9.53 8.42
CA GLU A 519 -26.78 10.61 7.84
C GLU A 519 -27.60 10.07 6.66
N TYR A 520 -28.90 9.93 6.85
CA TYR A 520 -29.82 9.37 5.86
C TYR A 520 -31.10 10.20 5.78
N GLN A 521 -31.50 10.53 4.56
CA GLN A 521 -32.75 11.23 4.23
C GLN A 521 -33.38 10.68 2.93
N ASP A 522 -32.56 10.10 2.04
CA ASP A 522 -32.97 9.46 0.79
C ASP A 522 -33.89 8.26 1.01
N GLY A 523 -34.47 7.72 -0.07
CA GLY A 523 -35.29 6.50 -0.07
C GLY A 523 -36.65 6.69 -0.75
N GLU A 524 -37.45 5.62 -0.84
CA GLU A 524 -38.79 5.66 -1.43
C GLU A 524 -39.70 6.64 -0.69
N ALA A 525 -40.40 7.48 -1.45
CA ALA A 525 -41.32 8.50 -0.94
C ALA A 525 -42.68 7.90 -0.55
N ILE A 526 -42.69 7.10 0.51
CA ILE A 526 -43.91 6.51 1.07
C ILE A 526 -44.63 7.52 1.95
N ASP A 527 -45.97 7.59 1.83
CA ASP A 527 -46.82 8.42 2.70
C ASP A 527 -46.63 8.05 4.18
N PRO A 528 -46.26 9.00 5.07
CA PRO A 528 -46.14 8.75 6.50
C PRO A 528 -47.42 8.21 7.15
N ALA A 529 -48.63 8.55 6.66
CA ALA A 529 -49.87 8.03 7.21
C ALA A 529 -50.08 6.55 6.83
N TYR A 530 -49.79 6.15 5.59
CA TYR A 530 -49.68 4.76 5.17
C TYR A 530 -48.62 3.99 5.98
N ALA A 531 -47.40 4.52 6.07
CA ALA A 531 -46.29 3.88 6.79
C ALA A 531 -46.63 3.66 8.28
N TYR A 532 -47.19 4.67 8.94
CA TYR A 532 -47.70 4.58 10.31
C TYR A 532 -48.82 3.53 10.43
N THR A 533 -49.78 3.52 9.51
CA THR A 533 -50.89 2.54 9.49
C THR A 533 -50.39 1.10 9.33
N LEU A 534 -49.37 0.88 8.50
CA LEU A 534 -48.70 -0.42 8.38
C LEU A 534 -47.98 -0.80 9.68
N GLY A 535 -47.30 0.15 10.34
CA GLY A 535 -46.70 -0.05 11.66
C GLY A 535 -47.71 -0.49 12.72
N VAL A 536 -48.86 0.20 12.78
CA VAL A 536 -49.99 -0.16 13.66
C VAL A 536 -50.52 -1.57 13.33
N ALA A 537 -50.63 -1.92 12.06
CA ALA A 537 -51.06 -3.26 11.66
C ALA A 537 -50.01 -4.34 12.03
N VAL A 538 -48.71 -4.07 11.89
CA VAL A 538 -47.67 -5.02 12.31
C VAL A 538 -47.74 -5.31 13.82
N GLY A 539 -48.22 -4.39 14.65
CA GLY A 539 -48.61 -4.64 16.04
C GLY A 539 -50.00 -5.31 16.20
N ASP A 540 -51.09 -4.53 16.16
CA ASP A 540 -52.46 -5.00 16.48
C ASP A 540 -53.27 -5.53 15.27
N GLY A 541 -52.68 -5.59 14.08
CA GLY A 541 -53.35 -6.08 12.87
C GLY A 541 -53.50 -7.60 12.79
N THR A 542 -54.55 -8.04 12.11
CA THR A 542 -54.95 -9.43 11.85
C THR A 542 -55.41 -9.58 10.41
N LEU A 543 -55.69 -10.81 9.98
CA LEU A 543 -56.45 -11.08 8.76
C LEU A 543 -57.95 -11.20 9.05
N ASP A 544 -58.80 -10.93 8.06
CA ASP A 544 -60.21 -11.30 8.06
C ASP A 544 -60.44 -12.71 7.48
N GLN A 545 -61.72 -13.14 7.38
CA GLN A 545 -62.09 -14.47 6.87
C GLN A 545 -61.75 -14.71 5.40
N ASN A 546 -61.50 -13.63 4.63
CA ASN A 546 -61.14 -13.67 3.22
C ASN A 546 -59.63 -13.44 3.00
N GLY A 547 -58.84 -13.32 4.09
CA GLY A 547 -57.41 -13.05 4.03
C GLY A 547 -57.04 -11.57 3.88
N ASN A 548 -57.97 -10.62 4.00
CA ASN A 548 -57.66 -9.18 3.91
C ASN A 548 -56.98 -8.67 5.18
N ALA A 549 -56.09 -7.70 5.05
CA ALA A 549 -55.49 -6.99 6.17
C ALA A 549 -56.54 -6.15 6.93
N LYS A 550 -56.54 -6.25 8.27
CA LYS A 550 -57.49 -5.59 9.16
C LYS A 550 -56.82 -5.17 10.46
N ILE A 551 -57.17 -4.00 11.00
CA ILE A 551 -56.74 -3.55 12.33
C ILE A 551 -57.94 -3.64 13.30
N ARG A 552 -57.72 -4.09 14.54
CA ARG A 552 -58.71 -4.02 15.63
C ARG A 552 -58.14 -3.23 16.80
N LEU A 553 -58.73 -2.08 17.08
CA LEU A 553 -58.22 -1.09 18.02
C LEU A 553 -59.22 -0.89 19.17
N TYR A 554 -58.72 -0.98 20.40
CA TYR A 554 -59.52 -1.00 21.64
C TYR A 554 -58.93 -0.05 22.68
N THR A 555 -59.77 0.45 23.60
CA THR A 555 -59.38 1.46 24.61
C THR A 555 -58.69 2.68 23.97
N LYS A 556 -57.64 3.25 24.59
CA LYS A 556 -56.89 4.41 24.05
C LYS A 556 -56.29 4.18 22.65
N LYS A 557 -56.06 2.93 22.23
CA LYS A 557 -55.63 2.66 20.85
C LYS A 557 -56.72 3.02 19.82
N SER A 558 -58.01 3.03 20.20
CA SER A 558 -59.11 3.43 19.30
C SER A 558 -59.09 4.92 18.90
N GLU A 559 -58.32 5.76 19.59
CA GLU A 559 -58.10 7.17 19.28
C GLU A 559 -57.08 7.37 18.13
N LEU A 560 -56.28 6.34 17.80
CA LEU A 560 -55.24 6.45 16.77
C LEU A 560 -55.82 6.82 15.39
N LEU A 561 -55.10 7.72 14.71
CA LEU A 561 -55.34 8.15 13.34
C LEU A 561 -54.61 7.20 12.39
N VAL A 562 -55.39 6.41 11.67
CA VAL A 562 -54.94 5.38 10.71
C VAL A 562 -55.78 5.43 9.44
N SER A 563 -55.17 5.08 8.31
CA SER A 563 -55.82 5.02 7.01
C SER A 563 -56.78 3.83 6.88
N GLY A 564 -57.85 3.99 6.11
CA GLY A 564 -58.85 2.96 5.85
C GLY A 564 -60.25 3.29 6.40
N LYS A 565 -61.19 2.35 6.27
CA LYS A 565 -62.58 2.51 6.74
C LYS A 565 -62.72 2.05 8.19
N LYS A 566 -62.89 3.01 9.10
CA LYS A 566 -63.12 2.80 10.55
C LYS A 566 -64.59 2.47 10.82
N SER A 567 -64.87 1.35 11.48
CA SER A 567 -66.24 0.98 11.87
C SER A 567 -66.79 1.86 12.98
N PRO A 568 -68.12 1.93 13.16
CA PRO A 568 -68.70 2.36 14.43
C PRO A 568 -68.12 1.57 15.61
N LEU A 569 -68.12 2.18 16.80
CA LEU A 569 -67.68 1.55 18.04
C LEU A 569 -68.57 0.35 18.35
N ARG A 570 -67.98 -0.82 18.57
CA ARG A 570 -68.68 -2.05 18.92
C ARG A 570 -68.53 -2.32 20.41
N ASN A 571 -69.66 -2.51 21.08
CA ASN A 571 -69.75 -2.88 22.49
C ASN A 571 -70.33 -4.30 22.59
N TYR A 572 -69.71 -5.14 23.40
CA TYR A 572 -70.20 -6.48 23.77
C TYR A 572 -69.88 -6.68 25.24
N ASP A 573 -70.80 -7.22 26.04
CA ASP A 573 -70.68 -7.23 27.51
C ASP A 573 -69.51 -8.06 28.05
N TYR A 574 -68.87 -8.86 27.18
CA TYR A 574 -67.73 -9.74 27.46
C TYR A 574 -66.42 -9.31 26.78
N LEU A 575 -66.37 -8.15 26.09
CA LEU A 575 -65.16 -7.63 25.43
C LEU A 575 -65.00 -6.11 25.64
N PRO A 576 -63.76 -5.60 25.77
CA PRO A 576 -63.52 -4.16 25.72
C PRO A 576 -64.03 -3.53 24.41
N SER A 577 -64.65 -2.36 24.49
CA SER A 577 -65.14 -1.61 23.33
C SER A 577 -64.05 -1.42 22.27
N PHE A 578 -64.36 -1.74 21.03
CA PHE A 578 -63.39 -1.73 19.93
C PHE A 578 -63.95 -1.16 18.63
N VAL A 579 -63.02 -0.68 17.79
CA VAL A 579 -63.25 -0.31 16.39
C VAL A 579 -62.45 -1.24 15.48
N ASP A 580 -63.07 -1.66 14.39
CA ASP A 580 -62.41 -2.38 13.31
C ASP A 580 -62.03 -1.37 12.20
N ILE A 581 -60.83 -1.47 11.63
CA ILE A 581 -60.43 -0.71 10.43
C ILE A 581 -60.09 -1.69 9.30
N THR A 582 -60.73 -1.52 8.15
CA THR A 582 -60.49 -2.28 6.91
C THR A 582 -60.01 -1.34 5.80
N ASP A 583 -59.77 -1.88 4.59
CA ASP A 583 -59.43 -1.09 3.39
C ASP A 583 -58.11 -0.31 3.57
N LEU A 584 -57.12 -0.95 4.20
CA LEU A 584 -55.88 -0.35 4.70
C LEU A 584 -54.86 0.04 3.61
N GLY A 585 -55.11 -0.28 2.34
CA GLY A 585 -54.18 -0.03 1.23
C GLY A 585 -53.03 -1.05 1.07
N PHE A 586 -52.97 -2.11 1.88
CA PHE A 586 -51.99 -3.19 1.76
C PHE A 586 -52.63 -4.58 1.87
N SER A 587 -51.97 -5.59 1.30
CA SER A 587 -52.43 -6.98 1.30
C SER A 587 -52.28 -7.65 2.66
N GLY A 588 -53.13 -8.65 2.92
CA GLY A 588 -52.99 -9.51 4.09
C GLY A 588 -51.66 -10.28 4.10
N GLU A 589 -51.14 -10.67 2.94
CA GLU A 589 -49.86 -11.35 2.81
C GLU A 589 -48.68 -10.48 3.25
N LEU A 590 -48.63 -9.21 2.83
CA LEU A 590 -47.58 -8.28 3.29
C LEU A 590 -47.61 -8.11 4.80
N LEU A 591 -48.81 -7.94 5.37
CA LEU A 591 -49.01 -7.86 6.81
C LEU A 591 -48.57 -9.15 7.52
N TYR A 592 -48.97 -10.32 7.02
CA TYR A 592 -48.61 -11.62 7.58
C TYR A 592 -47.09 -11.84 7.59
N ARG A 593 -46.41 -11.54 6.47
CA ARG A 593 -44.95 -11.62 6.37
C ARG A 593 -44.25 -10.67 7.33
N LEU A 594 -44.63 -9.39 7.40
CA LEU A 594 -44.03 -8.43 8.35
C LEU A 594 -44.25 -8.81 9.83
N LYS A 595 -45.33 -9.53 10.15
CA LYS A 595 -45.58 -10.07 11.50
C LYS A 595 -44.79 -11.34 11.83
N THR A 596 -44.38 -12.14 10.84
CA THR A 596 -43.88 -13.52 11.06
C THR A 596 -42.46 -13.78 10.56
N GLN A 597 -41.97 -13.01 9.59
CA GLN A 597 -40.68 -13.16 8.92
C GLN A 597 -39.78 -11.96 9.24
N ALA A 598 -38.47 -12.20 9.36
CA ALA A 598 -37.51 -11.14 9.70
C ALA A 598 -37.04 -10.37 8.47
N ASP A 599 -36.69 -11.08 7.39
CA ASP A 599 -36.33 -10.55 6.08
C ASP A 599 -37.40 -9.63 5.47
N ALA A 600 -38.68 -9.86 5.78
CA ALA A 600 -39.78 -8.99 5.36
C ALA A 600 -39.61 -7.53 5.83
N LEU A 601 -38.89 -7.28 6.93
CA LEU A 601 -38.59 -5.93 7.41
C LEU A 601 -37.52 -5.21 6.56
N ASN A 602 -36.74 -5.93 5.74
CA ASN A 602 -35.73 -5.32 4.89
C ASN A 602 -36.35 -4.38 3.84
N ILE A 603 -37.61 -4.59 3.43
CA ILE A 603 -38.33 -3.71 2.49
C ILE A 603 -38.51 -2.30 3.05
N ILE A 604 -38.64 -2.16 4.37
CA ILE A 604 -38.72 -0.87 5.07
C ILE A 604 -37.38 -0.12 4.94
N GLY A 605 -36.28 -0.81 4.66
CA GLY A 605 -34.97 -0.22 4.42
C GLY A 605 -34.85 0.54 3.09
N LEU A 606 -35.77 0.33 2.13
CA LEU A 606 -35.85 1.10 0.90
C LEU A 606 -36.45 2.49 1.14
N TRP A 607 -37.23 2.67 2.21
CA TRP A 607 -38.06 3.84 2.44
C TRP A 607 -37.28 5.04 2.95
N ASN A 608 -37.79 6.25 2.67
CA ASN A 608 -37.18 7.46 3.21
C ASN A 608 -37.22 7.53 4.74
N LYS A 609 -36.33 8.33 5.33
CA LYS A 609 -36.21 8.45 6.80
C LYS A 609 -37.55 8.78 7.48
N GLN A 610 -38.39 9.64 6.89
CA GLN A 610 -39.68 10.01 7.50
C GLN A 610 -40.64 8.81 7.54
N ALA A 611 -40.71 8.02 6.47
CA ALA A 611 -41.55 6.82 6.38
C ALA A 611 -41.05 5.69 7.31
N ILE A 612 -39.73 5.45 7.41
CA ILE A 612 -39.17 4.49 8.37
C ILE A 612 -39.58 4.86 9.80
N LEU A 613 -39.44 6.13 10.18
CA LEU A 613 -39.78 6.59 11.53
C LEU A 613 -41.29 6.60 11.79
N ALA A 614 -42.12 6.86 10.77
CA ALA A 614 -43.57 6.73 10.88
C ALA A 614 -44.01 5.27 11.09
N PHE A 615 -43.42 4.32 10.36
CA PHE A 615 -43.65 2.87 10.57
C PHE A 615 -43.25 2.43 11.98
N ILE A 616 -42.07 2.86 12.46
CA ILE A 616 -41.60 2.57 13.82
C ILE A 616 -42.50 3.23 14.88
N ALA A 617 -43.03 4.43 14.62
CA ALA A 617 -43.98 5.10 15.50
C ALA A 617 -45.31 4.32 15.62
N GLY A 618 -45.89 3.86 14.51
CA GLY A 618 -47.11 3.04 14.54
C GLY A 618 -46.92 1.72 15.29
N LEU A 619 -45.76 1.08 15.13
CA LEU A 619 -45.41 -0.14 15.85
C LEU A 619 -45.15 0.14 17.35
N ALA A 620 -44.62 1.31 17.71
CA ALA A 620 -44.46 1.73 19.11
C ALA A 620 -45.78 2.12 19.78
N ASP A 621 -46.69 2.76 19.05
CA ASP A 621 -48.03 3.10 19.56
C ASP A 621 -48.94 1.89 19.71
N THR A 622 -48.62 0.76 19.09
CA THR A 622 -49.30 -0.52 19.31
C THR A 622 -48.60 -1.36 20.37
N ASP A 623 -47.38 -1.82 20.09
CA ASP A 623 -46.62 -2.74 20.94
C ASP A 623 -45.50 -2.06 21.73
N GLY A 624 -45.70 -0.82 22.17
CA GLY A 624 -44.71 -0.05 22.91
C GLY A 624 -45.23 0.72 24.13
N SER A 625 -44.26 1.20 24.92
CA SER A 625 -44.48 1.91 26.18
C SER A 625 -43.44 3.01 26.40
N ASN A 626 -43.87 4.15 26.94
CA ASN A 626 -42.93 5.12 27.53
C ASN A 626 -42.15 4.49 28.69
N THR A 627 -40.95 5.00 28.94
CA THR A 627 -40.09 4.61 30.06
C THR A 627 -39.88 5.77 31.01
N GLN A 628 -39.58 5.48 32.29
CA GLN A 628 -39.26 6.49 33.30
C GLN A 628 -38.03 7.35 32.94
N GLY A 629 -37.17 6.89 32.02
CA GLY A 629 -36.00 7.61 31.51
C GLY A 629 -36.27 8.38 30.21
N ASN A 630 -37.48 8.91 30.02
CA ASN A 630 -37.96 9.71 28.89
C ASN A 630 -37.87 9.10 27.47
N GLY A 631 -37.30 7.89 27.33
CA GLY A 631 -37.31 7.12 26.08
C GLY A 631 -38.54 6.22 25.94
N ILE A 632 -38.64 5.52 24.81
CA ILE A 632 -39.68 4.51 24.53
C ILE A 632 -39.09 3.08 24.44
N ARG A 633 -39.96 2.09 24.62
CA ARG A 633 -39.72 0.69 24.27
C ARG A 633 -40.71 0.20 23.23
N ILE A 634 -40.26 -0.68 22.35
CA ILE A 634 -41.09 -1.46 21.43
C ILE A 634 -40.84 -2.94 21.70
N TYR A 635 -41.87 -3.72 21.97
CA TYR A 635 -41.80 -5.14 22.37
C TYR A 635 -41.96 -6.02 21.14
N ILE A 636 -40.92 -6.79 20.79
CA ILE A 636 -40.82 -7.55 19.55
C ILE A 636 -40.60 -9.02 19.88
N ALA A 637 -41.47 -9.89 19.36
CA ALA A 637 -41.19 -11.33 19.32
C ALA A 637 -40.18 -11.64 18.21
N ASP A 638 -39.24 -12.54 18.50
CA ASP A 638 -38.02 -12.87 17.75
C ASP A 638 -36.88 -11.81 17.79
N TYR A 639 -35.63 -12.29 17.80
CA TYR A 639 -34.41 -11.49 17.79
C TYR A 639 -34.10 -10.91 16.41
N GLU A 640 -34.22 -11.70 15.34
CA GLU A 640 -33.83 -11.28 13.98
C GLU A 640 -34.73 -10.15 13.46
N ARG A 641 -36.01 -10.12 13.89
CA ARG A 641 -36.93 -8.99 13.73
C ARG A 641 -36.50 -7.76 14.54
N ALA A 642 -36.12 -7.94 15.80
CA ALA A 642 -35.66 -6.84 16.65
C ALA A 642 -34.34 -6.22 16.15
N TYR A 643 -33.40 -7.04 15.69
CA TYR A 643 -32.11 -6.60 15.15
C TYR A 643 -32.27 -5.81 13.84
N ARG A 644 -33.17 -6.21 12.93
CA ARG A 644 -33.46 -5.42 11.72
C ARG A 644 -34.08 -4.07 12.03
N LEU A 645 -34.98 -4.00 13.00
CA LEU A 645 -35.52 -2.72 13.50
C LEU A 645 -34.44 -1.85 14.16
N GLN A 646 -33.45 -2.43 14.84
CA GLN A 646 -32.26 -1.71 15.31
C GLN A 646 -31.43 -1.17 14.15
N LEU A 647 -31.18 -1.96 13.10
CA LEU A 647 -30.44 -1.51 11.92
C LEU A 647 -31.19 -0.42 11.13
N LEU A 648 -32.53 -0.47 11.05
CA LEU A 648 -33.35 0.60 10.49
C LEU A 648 -33.24 1.91 11.29
N LEU A 649 -33.20 1.81 12.63
CA LEU A 649 -32.95 2.97 13.50
C LEU A 649 -31.52 3.52 13.30
N SER A 650 -30.51 2.66 13.27
CA SER A 650 -29.12 3.04 12.98
C SER A 650 -28.99 3.73 11.62
N LYS A 651 -29.67 3.22 10.57
CA LYS A 651 -29.77 3.81 9.24
C LYS A 651 -30.36 5.22 9.27
N CYS A 652 -31.40 5.45 10.09
CA CYS A 652 -31.97 6.79 10.32
C CYS A 652 -31.13 7.69 11.25
N GLY A 653 -29.96 7.25 11.73
CA GLY A 653 -29.09 7.99 12.64
C GLY A 653 -29.52 7.95 14.12
N LEU A 654 -30.31 6.95 14.52
CA LEU A 654 -30.87 6.81 15.87
C LEU A 654 -30.32 5.59 16.61
N HIS A 655 -29.63 5.81 17.73
CA HIS A 655 -29.14 4.71 18.57
C HIS A 655 -30.28 4.03 19.35
N SER A 656 -30.32 2.70 19.28
CA SER A 656 -31.24 1.84 20.03
C SER A 656 -30.53 0.57 20.50
N SER A 657 -31.11 -0.14 21.49
CA SER A 657 -30.61 -1.45 21.91
C SER A 657 -31.67 -2.53 21.95
N VAL A 658 -31.32 -3.73 21.47
CA VAL A 658 -32.12 -4.97 21.54
C VAL A 658 -31.84 -5.64 22.89
N ASN A 659 -32.90 -5.90 23.67
CA ASN A 659 -32.79 -6.46 25.02
C ASN A 659 -33.77 -7.62 25.15
N MET A 660 -33.33 -8.78 25.65
CA MET A 660 -34.26 -9.90 25.93
C MET A 660 -35.13 -9.58 27.15
N MET A 661 -36.45 -9.67 27.00
CA MET A 661 -37.44 -9.40 28.06
C MET A 661 -37.93 -10.68 28.74
N ALA A 662 -38.31 -11.69 27.95
CA ALA A 662 -38.87 -12.94 28.46
C ALA A 662 -38.61 -14.07 27.48
N ARG A 663 -38.24 -15.26 27.98
CA ARG A 663 -37.97 -16.42 27.12
C ARG A 663 -39.24 -17.14 26.67
N LYS A 664 -39.13 -17.92 25.59
CA LYS A 664 -40.09 -18.93 25.15
C LYS A 664 -40.51 -19.84 26.31
N ALA A 665 -41.75 -20.31 26.27
CA ALA A 665 -42.44 -21.09 27.31
C ALA A 665 -42.65 -20.38 28.67
N SER A 666 -42.20 -19.14 28.87
CA SER A 666 -42.55 -18.34 30.05
C SER A 666 -44.07 -18.15 30.18
N ALA A 667 -44.55 -18.14 31.42
CA ALA A 667 -45.96 -18.00 31.74
C ALA A 667 -46.44 -16.55 31.63
N THR A 668 -47.67 -16.37 31.18
CA THR A 668 -48.39 -15.09 31.06
C THR A 668 -49.84 -15.29 31.51
N ASN A 669 -50.58 -14.20 31.68
CA ASN A 669 -52.03 -14.21 31.90
C ASN A 669 -52.85 -14.81 30.74
N LEU A 670 -52.21 -15.12 29.59
CA LEU A 670 -52.83 -15.72 28.40
C LEU A 670 -52.22 -17.09 28.04
N GLY A 671 -51.46 -17.72 28.96
CA GLY A 671 -50.80 -19.02 28.74
C GLY A 671 -49.28 -18.90 28.58
N LYS A 672 -48.65 -19.88 27.90
CA LYS A 672 -47.18 -19.93 27.72
C LYS A 672 -46.75 -19.27 26.41
N ARG A 673 -45.65 -18.49 26.43
CA ARG A 673 -45.10 -17.85 25.22
C ARG A 673 -44.59 -18.85 24.18
N SER A 674 -44.91 -18.64 22.91
CA SER A 674 -44.47 -19.45 21.76
C SER A 674 -43.04 -19.14 21.27
N GLN A 675 -42.55 -17.92 21.54
CA GLN A 675 -41.24 -17.39 21.13
C GLN A 675 -40.61 -16.55 22.24
N ASP A 676 -39.32 -16.28 22.12
CA ASP A 676 -38.63 -15.27 22.93
C ASP A 676 -39.16 -13.86 22.61
N LEU A 677 -39.28 -13.03 23.65
CA LEU A 677 -39.68 -11.64 23.58
C LEU A 677 -38.47 -10.74 23.87
N TYR A 678 -38.25 -9.78 23.00
CA TYR A 678 -37.27 -8.71 23.14
C TYR A 678 -37.97 -7.36 23.32
N TYR A 679 -37.25 -6.34 23.80
CA TYR A 679 -37.59 -4.95 23.59
C TYR A 679 -36.46 -4.18 22.93
N LEU A 680 -36.82 -3.31 22.00
CA LEU A 680 -35.98 -2.22 21.51
C LEU A 680 -36.10 -1.06 22.48
N GLN A 681 -35.01 -0.69 23.14
CA GLN A 681 -34.94 0.52 23.95
C GLN A 681 -34.43 1.66 23.07
N ILE A 682 -35.28 2.64 22.82
CA ILE A 682 -34.93 3.89 22.15
C ILE A 682 -34.90 4.99 23.21
N THR A 683 -33.95 5.92 23.13
CA THR A 683 -33.82 7.02 24.11
C THR A 683 -33.84 8.36 23.41
N ASP A 684 -33.08 8.48 22.32
CA ASP A 684 -33.18 9.60 21.39
C ASP A 684 -34.35 9.33 20.45
N CYS A 685 -35.58 9.46 20.97
CA CYS A 685 -36.82 9.15 20.26
C CYS A 685 -37.60 10.39 19.78
N ASN A 686 -37.06 11.59 19.97
CA ASN A 686 -37.72 12.87 19.62
C ASN A 686 -38.15 12.99 18.14
N GLN A 687 -37.43 12.33 17.23
CA GLN A 687 -37.73 12.26 15.80
C GLN A 687 -38.78 11.19 15.43
N ILE A 688 -39.25 10.38 16.39
CA ILE A 688 -40.23 9.32 16.15
C ILE A 688 -41.65 9.90 16.38
N PRO A 689 -42.49 10.03 15.33
CA PRO A 689 -43.78 10.73 15.38
C PRO A 689 -44.91 9.86 15.97
N CYS A 690 -44.75 9.46 17.22
CA CYS A 690 -45.78 8.73 17.96
C CYS A 690 -47.01 9.61 18.25
N GLN A 691 -48.20 9.02 18.15
CA GLN A 691 -49.50 9.61 18.49
C GLN A 691 -49.93 9.28 19.94
N ARG A 692 -49.52 8.13 20.49
CA ARG A 692 -49.89 7.68 21.85
C ARG A 692 -48.73 7.75 22.84
N LEU A 693 -47.51 7.41 22.41
CA LEU A 693 -46.32 7.51 23.27
C LEU A 693 -45.74 8.92 23.25
N ASP A 694 -45.52 9.51 24.42
CA ASP A 694 -44.80 10.79 24.56
C ASP A 694 -43.32 10.63 24.19
N THR A 695 -42.95 10.99 22.95
CA THR A 695 -41.56 11.03 22.48
C THR A 695 -40.89 12.39 22.65
N SER A 696 -41.64 13.43 23.06
CA SER A 696 -41.17 14.83 23.10
C SER A 696 -39.98 15.06 24.03
N LYS A 697 -39.82 14.20 25.04
CA LYS A 697 -38.75 14.26 26.05
C LYS A 697 -37.52 13.41 25.69
N GLY A 698 -37.51 12.79 24.50
CA GLY A 698 -36.42 11.93 24.03
C GLY A 698 -35.08 12.67 23.93
N CYS A 699 -33.99 12.01 24.35
CA CYS A 699 -32.67 12.62 24.48
C CYS A 699 -31.53 11.63 24.22
N LYS A 700 -30.34 12.16 23.91
CA LYS A 700 -29.14 11.35 23.64
C LYS A 700 -28.78 10.43 24.82
N PRO A 701 -28.38 9.17 24.58
CA PRO A 701 -28.23 8.16 25.61
C PRO A 701 -27.05 8.40 26.55
N THR A 702 -27.33 8.80 27.79
CA THR A 702 -26.33 9.06 28.85
C THR A 702 -25.83 7.81 29.59
N ALA A 703 -26.40 6.63 29.34
CA ALA A 703 -26.15 5.41 30.11
C ALA A 703 -25.30 4.37 29.33
N LYS A 704 -24.34 3.73 30.01
CA LYS A 704 -23.36 2.80 29.41
C LYS A 704 -23.97 1.61 28.64
N GLY A 705 -25.14 1.11 29.03
CA GLY A 705 -25.85 0.00 28.37
C GLY A 705 -26.58 0.38 27.06
N LYS A 706 -26.15 1.46 26.40
CA LYS A 706 -26.72 1.99 25.16
C LYS A 706 -25.64 2.30 24.10
N TRP A 707 -24.42 1.82 24.36
CA TRP A 707 -23.26 1.86 23.48
C TRP A 707 -22.84 0.42 23.18
N GLN A 708 -22.10 0.19 22.09
CA GLN A 708 -21.60 -1.12 21.70
C GLN A 708 -20.43 -1.61 22.59
N VAL A 709 -20.72 -1.79 23.88
CA VAL A 709 -19.82 -2.39 24.87
C VAL A 709 -19.71 -3.88 24.60
N ILE A 710 -18.53 -4.45 24.32
CA ILE A 710 -18.39 -5.89 24.07
C ILE A 710 -18.78 -6.69 25.32
N LYS A 711 -19.50 -7.80 25.11
CA LYS A 711 -20.13 -8.64 26.14
C LYS A 711 -19.60 -10.06 26.20
N SER A 712 -19.42 -10.67 25.04
CA SER A 712 -18.87 -12.02 24.89
C SER A 712 -18.27 -12.18 23.51
N VAL A 713 -17.41 -13.18 23.38
CA VAL A 713 -16.85 -13.70 22.14
C VAL A 713 -17.03 -15.21 22.22
N GLU A 714 -17.76 -15.78 21.26
CA GLU A 714 -18.21 -17.17 21.27
C GLU A 714 -17.82 -17.84 19.94
N GLU A 715 -16.99 -18.88 19.95
CA GLU A 715 -16.70 -19.64 18.72
C GLU A 715 -17.99 -20.26 18.17
N LEU A 716 -18.24 -20.09 16.88
CA LEU A 716 -19.42 -20.64 16.20
C LEU A 716 -19.18 -22.10 15.80
N PRO A 717 -20.18 -22.97 15.95
CA PRO A 717 -20.07 -24.36 15.52
C PRO A 717 -19.96 -24.45 13.99
N GLY A 718 -19.07 -25.32 13.53
CA GLY A 718 -18.83 -25.57 12.10
C GLY A 718 -17.94 -24.53 11.42
N CYS A 719 -17.66 -24.79 10.14
CA CYS A 719 -16.89 -23.92 9.26
C CYS A 719 -17.83 -23.09 8.38
N HIS A 720 -17.45 -21.84 8.07
CA HIS A 720 -18.32 -20.87 7.40
C HIS A 720 -17.54 -20.07 6.36
N ASP A 721 -18.23 -19.66 5.31
CA ASP A 721 -17.62 -18.85 4.25
C ASP A 721 -17.47 -17.38 4.66
N THR A 722 -16.38 -16.77 4.20
CA THR A 722 -16.04 -15.39 4.55
C THR A 722 -16.06 -14.47 3.34
N TYR A 723 -16.49 -13.24 3.57
CA TYR A 723 -16.79 -12.22 2.58
C TYR A 723 -16.19 -10.90 3.05
N CYS A 724 -16.14 -9.89 2.19
CA CYS A 724 -15.70 -8.54 2.52
C CYS A 724 -16.29 -7.57 1.49
N PHE A 725 -16.00 -6.28 1.63
CA PHE A 725 -16.13 -5.30 0.55
C PHE A 725 -14.91 -4.39 0.61
N ASN A 726 -14.72 -3.55 -0.40
CA ASN A 726 -13.71 -2.49 -0.33
C ASN A 726 -14.38 -1.12 -0.38
N GLU A 727 -14.28 -0.39 0.73
CA GLU A 727 -14.69 1.00 0.81
C GLU A 727 -13.56 1.89 0.24
N PRO A 728 -13.81 2.77 -0.76
CA PRO A 728 -12.76 3.46 -1.52
C PRO A 728 -12.25 4.80 -0.95
N GLU A 729 -12.70 5.26 0.24
CA GLU A 729 -12.39 6.62 0.72
C GLU A 729 -11.63 6.67 2.05
N PHE A 730 -12.16 6.00 3.07
CA PHE A 730 -11.51 5.84 4.39
C PHE A 730 -11.13 4.37 4.64
N HIS A 731 -11.46 3.51 3.68
CA HIS A 731 -11.39 2.06 3.66
C HIS A 731 -11.89 1.44 4.98
N LYS A 732 -12.92 2.09 5.52
CA LYS A 732 -13.62 1.83 6.76
C LYS A 732 -15.09 1.63 6.36
N GLY A 733 -15.77 0.57 6.77
CA GLY A 733 -17.16 0.35 6.35
C GLY A 733 -17.97 -0.46 7.35
N VAL A 734 -19.24 -0.09 7.52
CA VAL A 734 -20.14 -0.65 8.56
C VAL A 734 -20.52 -2.11 8.23
N PHE A 735 -19.65 -3.06 8.59
CA PHE A 735 -19.91 -4.50 8.64
C PHE A 735 -20.79 -4.81 9.84
N GLY A 736 -22.10 -4.69 9.72
CA GLY A 736 -22.96 -4.50 10.88
C GLY A 736 -22.64 -3.16 11.60
N ASN A 737 -21.38 -2.99 12.10
CA ASN A 737 -20.76 -1.86 12.84
C ASN A 737 -19.16 -1.65 12.86
N THR A 738 -18.17 -2.38 12.25
CA THR A 738 -16.67 -2.17 12.55
C THR A 738 -15.57 -2.37 11.41
N LEU A 739 -14.24 -2.02 11.56
CA LEU A 739 -13.25 -1.39 10.58
C LEU A 739 -11.65 -1.71 10.74
N THR A 740 -10.64 -1.39 9.83
CA THR A 740 -9.13 -1.84 9.81
C THR A 740 -7.92 -0.98 9.10
N GLY A 741 -6.56 -1.35 9.06
CA GLY A 741 -5.43 -0.82 8.11
C GLY A 741 -3.80 -0.95 8.26
N ASN A 742 -2.95 -0.86 7.15
CA ASN A 742 -1.57 -1.40 6.57
C ASN A 742 0.02 -1.05 6.89
N CYS A 743 1.11 -1.35 6.01
CA CYS A 743 2.65 -1.70 6.19
C CYS A 743 4.02 -0.89 5.68
N ASN A 744 5.35 -1.19 6.09
CA ASN A 744 6.58 -0.28 6.43
C ASN A 744 8.10 -0.25 5.77
N LEU A 745 9.11 0.70 6.09
CA LEU A 745 10.66 0.77 5.77
C LEU A 745 11.65 1.95 6.33
N SER A 746 13.03 1.82 6.55
CA SER A 746 14.10 2.90 6.91
C SER A 746 15.67 2.63 6.62
N GLU A 747 16.68 3.51 6.99
CA GLU A 747 18.17 3.35 6.69
C GLU A 747 19.28 4.06 7.58
N ILE A 748 20.51 3.52 7.63
CA ILE A 748 21.74 4.03 8.33
C ILE A 748 22.89 4.44 7.38
N HIS A 749 23.72 5.44 7.72
CA HIS A 749 24.87 5.91 6.94
C HIS A 749 26.21 5.63 7.65
N LEU A 750 26.79 4.44 7.39
CA LEU A 750 28.01 3.97 8.05
C LEU A 750 29.24 4.84 7.72
N ASN A 751 29.27 5.49 6.55
CA ASN A 751 30.40 6.35 6.19
C ASN A 751 30.54 7.61 7.09
N GLN A 752 29.50 8.00 7.83
CA GLN A 752 29.52 9.12 8.81
C GLN A 752 29.86 8.68 10.24
N ILE A 753 30.08 7.38 10.48
CA ILE A 753 30.27 6.81 11.82
C ILE A 753 31.72 6.31 11.98
N ASP A 754 32.29 6.49 13.18
CA ASP A 754 33.60 5.94 13.55
C ASP A 754 33.50 4.42 13.85
N PRO A 755 34.32 3.57 13.18
CA PRO A 755 34.37 2.12 13.46
C PRO A 755 34.65 1.76 14.92
N ASN A 756 35.39 2.58 15.66
CA ASN A 756 35.74 2.33 17.06
C ASN A 756 34.66 2.82 18.03
N ASN A 757 33.79 3.75 17.59
CA ASN A 757 32.75 4.33 18.43
C ASN A 757 31.49 3.44 18.46
N HIS A 758 31.57 2.37 19.26
CA HIS A 758 30.46 1.42 19.44
C HIS A 758 29.17 2.07 19.97
N GLN A 759 29.27 3.14 20.76
CA GLN A 759 28.10 3.88 21.28
C GLN A 759 27.38 4.64 20.16
N GLU A 760 28.12 5.34 19.30
CA GLU A 760 27.53 6.05 18.15
C GLU A 760 26.92 5.09 17.12
N GLN A 761 27.53 3.92 16.90
CA GLN A 761 26.93 2.85 16.10
C GLN A 761 25.60 2.40 16.71
N ALA A 762 25.55 2.16 18.02
CA ALA A 762 24.32 1.75 18.69
C ALA A 762 23.22 2.82 18.60
N GLU A 763 23.56 4.11 18.79
CA GLU A 763 22.63 5.23 18.63
C GLU A 763 22.09 5.35 17.20
N ALA A 764 22.95 5.18 16.18
CA ALA A 764 22.54 5.24 14.78
C ALA A 764 21.55 4.11 14.45
N PHE A 765 21.90 2.85 14.74
CA PHE A 765 21.00 1.71 14.52
C PHE A 765 19.72 1.80 15.36
N THR A 766 19.78 2.37 16.57
CA THR A 766 18.59 2.70 17.39
C THR A 766 17.69 3.73 16.70
N ALA A 767 18.24 4.82 16.13
CA ALA A 767 17.46 5.81 15.38
C ALA A 767 16.80 5.20 14.13
N GLY A 768 17.53 4.38 13.36
CA GLY A 768 16.95 3.66 12.21
C GLY A 768 15.81 2.72 12.60
N ALA A 769 16.00 1.97 13.69
CA ALA A 769 14.99 1.09 14.29
C ALA A 769 13.74 1.84 14.75
N LEU A 770 13.90 2.94 15.50
CA LEU A 770 12.77 3.77 15.95
C LEU A 770 12.01 4.41 14.79
N SER A 771 12.71 4.77 13.70
CA SER A 771 12.09 5.33 12.50
C SER A 771 11.14 4.33 11.81
N VAL A 772 11.52 3.05 11.65
CA VAL A 772 10.54 2.04 11.20
C VAL A 772 9.50 1.76 12.26
N ALA A 773 9.88 1.51 13.52
CA ALA A 773 8.94 1.06 14.53
C ALA A 773 7.79 2.08 14.73
N THR A 774 8.09 3.37 14.69
CA THR A 774 7.12 4.47 14.61
C THR A 774 6.08 4.29 13.50
N LEU A 775 6.53 4.01 12.27
CA LEU A 775 5.67 3.81 11.09
C LEU A 775 4.83 2.52 11.15
N LEU A 776 4.97 1.68 12.20
CA LEU A 776 4.03 0.59 12.50
C LEU A 776 2.68 1.08 13.05
N ASN A 777 2.56 2.35 13.43
CA ASN A 777 1.31 2.95 13.90
C ASN A 777 0.39 3.42 12.76
N HIS A 778 0.90 3.60 11.53
CA HIS A 778 0.06 3.92 10.38
C HIS A 778 -0.89 2.77 10.04
N LYS A 779 -2.10 3.13 9.61
CA LYS A 779 -3.16 2.20 9.18
C LYS A 779 -3.76 2.64 7.86
N PHE A 780 -3.35 2.03 6.74
CA PHE A 780 -3.72 2.48 5.39
C PHE A 780 -4.88 1.63 4.87
N ILE A 781 -5.38 2.03 3.71
CA ILE A 781 -6.75 1.73 3.29
C ILE A 781 -6.78 0.30 2.71
N GLU A 782 -5.94 0.03 1.71
CA GLU A 782 -6.08 -1.14 0.84
C GLU A 782 -6.07 -2.41 1.69
N PRO A 783 -7.18 -3.18 1.82
CA PRO A 783 -7.21 -4.39 2.63
C PRO A 783 -6.07 -5.35 2.26
N ARG A 784 -5.65 -5.32 0.98
CA ARG A 784 -4.43 -5.95 0.47
C ARG A 784 -3.09 -5.37 0.95
N TYR A 785 -3.00 -4.58 2.01
CA TYR A 785 -1.74 -4.42 2.76
C TYR A 785 -1.93 -4.50 4.29
N GLN A 786 -3.12 -4.84 4.81
CA GLN A 786 -3.36 -4.92 6.26
C GLN A 786 -3.00 -6.28 6.87
N LYS A 787 -3.74 -7.37 6.60
CA LYS A 787 -3.48 -8.70 7.19
C LYS A 787 -2.01 -9.13 7.25
N SER A 788 -1.14 -8.78 6.30
CA SER A 788 0.30 -9.06 6.48
C SER A 788 1.05 -8.04 7.36
N ARG A 789 0.70 -6.73 7.43
CA ARG A 789 1.10 -5.89 8.58
C ARG A 789 0.65 -6.48 9.92
N GLU A 790 -0.47 -7.19 9.95
CA GLU A 790 -1.02 -7.82 11.15
C GLU A 790 -0.38 -9.18 11.51
N LEU A 791 -0.24 -10.07 10.53
CA LEU A 791 0.27 -11.44 10.66
C LEU A 791 1.80 -11.51 10.62
N ASP A 792 2.43 -10.61 9.88
CA ASP A 792 3.86 -10.62 9.55
C ASP A 792 4.37 -9.16 9.39
N PRO A 793 4.35 -8.34 10.46
CA PRO A 793 4.72 -6.93 10.38
C PRO A 793 6.06 -6.77 9.66
N ILE A 794 6.03 -6.12 8.49
CA ILE A 794 7.24 -5.87 7.71
C ILE A 794 7.86 -4.57 8.22
N VAL A 795 9.15 -4.62 8.56
CA VAL A 795 10.03 -3.47 8.71
C VAL A 795 11.40 -3.83 8.12
N GLY A 796 12.19 -2.83 7.75
CA GLY A 796 13.56 -3.04 7.32
C GLY A 796 14.41 -1.83 7.64
N VAL A 797 15.41 -2.01 8.50
CA VAL A 797 16.51 -1.06 8.68
C VAL A 797 17.62 -1.42 7.70
N SER A 798 17.84 -0.55 6.72
CA SER A 798 18.95 -0.62 5.75
C SER A 798 20.22 0.03 6.30
N PHE A 799 21.36 -0.15 5.62
CA PHE A 799 22.53 0.72 5.76
C PHE A 799 23.12 1.08 4.38
N THR A 800 23.99 2.10 4.34
CA THR A 800 24.79 2.49 3.18
C THR A 800 26.22 2.85 3.62
N GLY A 801 27.20 2.67 2.73
CA GLY A 801 28.62 2.98 2.99
C GLY A 801 29.37 1.89 3.77
N LEU A 802 28.93 0.63 3.73
CA LEU A 802 29.60 -0.47 4.44
C LEU A 802 31.04 -0.68 3.96
N PHE A 803 31.28 -0.59 2.65
CA PHE A 803 32.61 -0.73 2.07
C PHE A 803 33.53 0.38 2.60
N ASP A 804 33.11 1.64 2.54
CA ASP A 804 33.84 2.80 3.08
C ASP A 804 34.09 2.70 4.59
N PHE A 805 33.18 2.05 5.32
CA PHE A 805 33.34 1.79 6.75
C PHE A 805 34.42 0.74 7.01
N PHE A 806 34.41 -0.40 6.32
CA PHE A 806 35.42 -1.44 6.51
C PHE A 806 36.81 -1.06 5.99
N VAL A 807 36.93 -0.29 4.91
CA VAL A 807 38.24 0.27 4.49
C VAL A 807 38.85 1.12 5.61
N ARG A 808 38.05 1.95 6.29
CA ARG A 808 38.52 2.78 7.41
C ARG A 808 38.70 1.99 8.71
N ALA A 809 37.98 0.89 8.90
CA ALA A 809 38.10 0.02 10.08
C ALA A 809 39.32 -0.92 10.02
N PHE A 810 39.71 -1.36 8.81
CA PHE A 810 40.68 -2.44 8.61
C PHE A 810 41.91 -2.03 7.79
N GLY A 811 41.89 -0.85 7.16
CA GLY A 811 43.00 -0.29 6.39
C GLY A 811 43.21 -0.91 5.00
N VAL A 812 44.26 -0.45 4.32
CA VAL A 812 44.59 -0.84 2.94
C VAL A 812 44.95 -2.33 2.81
N ASP A 813 45.41 -2.98 3.87
CA ASP A 813 45.58 -4.45 3.93
C ASP A 813 44.29 -5.22 3.61
N TRP A 814 43.12 -4.71 4.03
CA TRP A 814 41.82 -5.32 3.72
C TRP A 814 41.44 -5.13 2.24
N LEU A 815 41.80 -3.98 1.65
CA LEU A 815 41.66 -3.76 0.21
C LEU A 815 42.58 -4.70 -0.60
N HIS A 816 43.83 -4.91 -0.20
CA HIS A 816 44.71 -5.88 -0.88
C HIS A 816 44.15 -7.32 -0.78
N TRP A 817 43.65 -7.72 0.39
CA TRP A 817 42.95 -9.00 0.56
C TRP A 817 41.68 -9.12 -0.29
N TRP A 818 40.95 -8.01 -0.46
CA TRP A 818 39.80 -7.93 -1.35
C TRP A 818 40.20 -8.12 -2.82
N THR A 819 41.21 -7.40 -3.30
CA THR A 819 41.74 -7.52 -4.68
C THR A 819 42.23 -8.94 -4.98
N ALA A 820 42.77 -9.64 -3.98
CA ALA A 820 43.15 -11.05 -4.08
C ALA A 820 41.97 -12.05 -4.15
N GLY A 821 40.71 -11.56 -4.18
CA GLY A 821 39.50 -12.40 -4.26
C GLY A 821 38.89 -12.79 -2.91
N ARG A 822 39.23 -12.08 -1.82
CA ARG A 822 38.82 -12.40 -0.43
C ARG A 822 39.16 -13.85 0.03
N PRO A 823 40.36 -14.39 -0.25
CA PRO A 823 40.70 -15.79 0.00
C PRO A 823 40.76 -16.14 1.49
N GLU A 824 40.38 -17.38 1.83
CA GLU A 824 40.28 -17.89 3.22
C GLU A 824 41.63 -18.30 3.82
N THR A 825 42.62 -17.43 3.67
CA THR A 825 43.86 -17.42 4.47
C THR A 825 43.54 -17.10 5.94
N SER A 826 44.44 -17.39 6.88
CA SER A 826 44.24 -17.08 8.31
C SER A 826 43.85 -15.62 8.56
N LYS A 827 44.54 -14.67 7.91
CA LYS A 827 44.23 -13.23 7.98
C LYS A 827 42.88 -12.88 7.31
N GLY A 828 42.53 -13.60 6.24
CA GLY A 828 41.22 -13.47 5.59
C GLY A 828 40.06 -13.96 6.46
N LEU A 829 40.26 -15.06 7.19
CA LEU A 829 39.30 -15.57 8.17
C LEU A 829 39.13 -14.59 9.35
N GLU A 830 40.21 -13.98 9.84
CA GLU A 830 40.12 -12.88 10.81
C GLU A 830 39.31 -11.68 10.28
N TYR A 831 39.47 -11.31 9.00
CA TYR A 831 38.66 -10.24 8.41
C TYR A 831 37.19 -10.65 8.30
N LYS A 832 36.86 -11.84 7.77
CA LYS A 832 35.47 -12.33 7.75
C LYS A 832 34.85 -12.38 9.15
N GLN A 833 35.61 -12.80 10.18
CA GLN A 833 35.13 -12.77 11.57
C GLN A 833 34.82 -11.34 12.04
N LYS A 834 35.73 -10.38 11.83
CA LYS A 834 35.52 -8.98 12.23
C LYS A 834 34.33 -8.35 11.48
N GLU A 835 34.18 -8.64 10.17
CA GLU A 835 32.99 -8.26 9.39
C GLU A 835 31.70 -8.83 10.01
N GLN A 836 31.69 -10.11 10.38
CA GLN A 836 30.57 -10.77 11.07
C GLN A 836 30.27 -10.13 12.42
N GLU A 837 31.27 -9.77 13.23
CA GLU A 837 31.10 -9.17 14.55
C GLU A 837 30.38 -7.81 14.48
N TYR A 838 30.75 -6.94 13.53
CA TYR A 838 30.02 -5.69 13.27
C TYR A 838 28.58 -5.97 12.79
N LEU A 839 28.43 -6.79 11.75
CA LEU A 839 27.13 -7.07 11.12
C LEU A 839 26.13 -7.71 12.10
N SER A 840 26.58 -8.66 12.93
CA SER A 840 25.73 -9.32 13.93
C SER A 840 25.33 -8.35 15.04
N ARG A 841 26.29 -7.60 15.59
CA ARG A 841 26.02 -6.61 16.65
C ARG A 841 24.97 -5.57 16.23
N TRP A 842 25.06 -5.04 15.01
CA TRP A 842 24.08 -4.08 14.50
C TRP A 842 22.70 -4.72 14.26
N LYS A 843 22.66 -5.96 13.78
CA LYS A 843 21.41 -6.73 13.63
C LYS A 843 20.73 -6.93 14.97
N ASP A 844 21.46 -7.31 15.99
CA ASP A 844 20.92 -7.58 17.33
C ASP A 844 20.35 -6.31 17.96
N ILE A 845 21.06 -5.18 17.86
CA ILE A 845 20.57 -3.85 18.28
C ILE A 845 19.26 -3.49 17.55
N VAL A 846 19.17 -3.70 16.23
CA VAL A 846 17.94 -3.43 15.47
C VAL A 846 16.77 -4.32 15.93
N HIS A 847 16.99 -5.62 16.13
CA HIS A 847 15.93 -6.51 16.60
C HIS A 847 15.49 -6.17 18.02
N GLN A 848 16.44 -5.89 18.92
CA GLN A 848 16.15 -5.47 20.30
C GLN A 848 15.28 -4.20 20.32
N ILE A 849 15.74 -3.09 19.74
CA ILE A 849 15.03 -1.80 19.80
C ILE A 849 13.64 -1.88 19.14
N ILE A 850 13.52 -2.59 18.02
CA ILE A 850 12.22 -2.76 17.35
C ILE A 850 11.28 -3.63 18.19
N TRP A 851 11.76 -4.71 18.80
CA TRP A 851 10.92 -5.57 19.64
C TRP A 851 10.54 -4.89 20.96
N GLU A 852 11.46 -4.19 21.63
CA GLU A 852 11.17 -3.36 22.81
C GLU A 852 10.13 -2.28 22.52
N TYR A 853 10.23 -1.60 21.36
CA TYR A 853 9.21 -0.67 20.90
C TYR A 853 7.87 -1.38 20.65
N CYS A 854 7.87 -2.49 19.93
CA CYS A 854 6.64 -3.23 19.61
C CYS A 854 5.92 -3.70 20.88
N ASP A 855 6.65 -4.29 21.84
CA ASP A 855 6.12 -4.72 23.13
C ASP A 855 5.53 -3.53 23.91
N ARG A 856 6.26 -2.40 23.97
CA ARG A 856 5.85 -1.17 24.68
C ARG A 856 4.59 -0.52 24.10
N HIS A 857 4.32 -0.69 22.80
CA HIS A 857 3.12 -0.18 22.13
C HIS A 857 2.08 -1.27 21.81
N ASN A 858 2.25 -2.50 22.31
CA ASN A 858 1.40 -3.67 22.05
C ASN A 858 1.17 -3.96 20.54
N ILE A 859 2.23 -3.82 19.75
CA ILE A 859 2.28 -4.17 18.33
C ILE A 859 2.91 -5.57 18.20
N LYS A 860 2.45 -6.41 17.26
CA LYS A 860 3.11 -7.70 17.01
C LYS A 860 4.58 -7.46 16.64
N ARG A 861 5.50 -8.21 17.24
CA ARG A 861 6.92 -8.18 16.86
C ARG A 861 7.08 -8.58 15.38
N PRO A 862 7.81 -7.79 14.56
CA PRO A 862 8.16 -8.19 13.20
C PRO A 862 9.07 -9.43 13.19
N ASN A 863 8.79 -10.37 12.28
CA ASN A 863 9.60 -11.58 12.06
C ASN A 863 10.98 -11.27 11.45
N ARG A 864 11.10 -10.13 10.75
CA ARG A 864 12.28 -9.71 9.99
C ARG A 864 12.43 -8.20 10.15
N CYS A 865 13.60 -7.76 10.60
CA CYS A 865 13.86 -6.36 10.95
C CYS A 865 14.93 -5.66 10.11
N THR A 866 15.76 -6.42 9.40
CA THR A 866 17.00 -5.97 8.75
C THR A 866 17.05 -6.37 7.28
N THR A 867 17.51 -5.45 6.45
CA THR A 867 17.59 -5.54 4.99
C THR A 867 18.76 -4.68 4.51
N VAL A 868 19.15 -4.72 3.23
CA VAL A 868 20.03 -3.69 2.66
C VAL A 868 19.49 -3.26 1.30
N GLN A 869 19.17 -1.96 1.20
CA GLN A 869 18.81 -1.27 -0.03
C GLN A 869 20.00 -0.40 -0.48
N PRO A 870 20.52 -0.54 -1.72
CA PRO A 870 21.54 0.35 -2.27
C PRO A 870 20.92 1.70 -2.67
N SER A 871 20.62 2.55 -1.68
CA SER A 871 19.85 3.79 -1.89
C SER A 871 20.69 4.93 -2.51
N GLY A 872 21.04 4.77 -3.79
CA GLY A 872 21.92 5.66 -4.58
C GLY A 872 21.44 7.11 -4.79
N THR A 873 20.39 7.56 -4.09
CA THR A 873 20.05 8.98 -3.94
C THR A 873 20.33 9.49 -2.53
N LYS A 874 20.02 8.71 -1.48
CA LYS A 874 20.36 9.09 -0.10
C LYS A 874 21.85 8.99 0.17
N SER A 875 22.54 7.97 -0.36
CA SER A 875 23.98 7.80 -0.14
C SER A 875 24.80 9.01 -0.64
N LEU A 876 24.31 9.71 -1.67
CA LEU A 876 24.92 10.94 -2.20
C LEU A 876 24.84 12.15 -1.24
N LEU A 877 23.94 12.14 -0.25
CA LEU A 877 23.88 13.18 0.79
C LEU A 877 25.09 13.16 1.73
N THR A 878 25.76 12.01 1.85
CA THR A 878 26.96 11.83 2.70
C THR A 878 28.19 11.35 1.94
N GLY A 879 28.13 11.20 0.62
CA GLY A 879 29.24 10.67 -0.19
C GLY A 879 29.51 9.18 0.04
N ALA A 880 28.50 8.40 0.44
CA ALA A 880 28.62 6.98 0.75
C ALA A 880 28.48 6.08 -0.48
N SER A 881 29.21 4.96 -0.49
CA SER A 881 28.94 3.84 -1.39
C SER A 881 27.53 3.29 -1.16
N PRO A 882 26.81 2.85 -2.21
CA PRO A 882 25.38 2.53 -2.10
C PRO A 882 25.16 1.14 -1.49
N GLY A 883 24.55 1.09 -0.30
CA GLY A 883 24.31 -0.15 0.41
C GLY A 883 25.62 -0.77 0.92
N TRP A 884 25.92 -1.98 0.44
CA TRP A 884 27.18 -2.69 0.71
C TRP A 884 28.22 -2.54 -0.41
N HIS A 885 27.84 -2.08 -1.61
CA HIS A 885 28.66 -2.20 -2.81
C HIS A 885 30.00 -1.44 -2.70
N PRO A 886 31.08 -1.95 -3.31
CA PRO A 886 32.28 -1.16 -3.56
C PRO A 886 31.97 0.02 -4.51
N PRO A 887 32.68 1.15 -4.40
CA PRO A 887 32.58 2.22 -5.39
C PRO A 887 33.22 1.80 -6.72
N LYS A 888 32.72 2.34 -7.84
CA LYS A 888 33.21 1.98 -9.20
C LYS A 888 34.62 2.48 -9.51
N SER A 889 35.00 3.62 -8.94
CA SER A 889 36.32 4.24 -8.98
C SER A 889 36.55 4.99 -7.66
N GLN A 890 37.80 5.19 -7.27
CA GLN A 890 38.17 6.01 -6.11
C GLN A 890 37.90 7.50 -6.35
N ARG A 891 38.09 7.96 -7.60
CA ARG A 891 37.82 9.35 -8.03
C ARG A 891 37.13 9.35 -9.41
N PHE A 892 36.11 10.17 -9.57
CA PHE A 892 35.27 10.19 -10.77
C PHE A 892 34.56 11.53 -10.97
N ILE A 893 34.25 11.88 -12.21
CA ILE A 893 33.23 12.88 -12.52
C ILE A 893 31.86 12.21 -12.33
N ARG A 894 31.04 12.78 -11.46
CA ARG A 894 29.63 12.43 -11.28
C ARG A 894 28.80 13.41 -12.10
N ARG A 895 28.12 12.92 -13.14
CA ARG A 895 27.18 13.74 -13.92
C ARG A 895 25.77 13.64 -13.35
N ILE A 896 25.13 14.79 -13.15
CA ILE A 896 23.74 14.88 -12.69
C ILE A 896 22.93 15.67 -13.72
N THR A 897 22.03 15.01 -14.42
CA THR A 897 21.11 15.65 -15.37
C THR A 897 20.12 16.56 -14.65
N PHE A 898 19.91 17.75 -15.20
CA PHE A 898 18.85 18.70 -14.92
C PHE A 898 18.21 19.14 -16.24
N ARG A 899 17.07 19.85 -16.19
CA ARG A 899 16.59 20.60 -17.37
C ARG A 899 17.52 21.79 -17.62
N SER A 900 17.68 22.23 -18.87
CA SER A 900 18.44 23.45 -19.14
C SER A 900 17.81 24.64 -18.38
N HIS A 901 18.65 25.49 -17.78
CA HIS A 901 18.24 26.62 -16.92
C HIS A 901 17.44 26.26 -15.64
N ASP A 902 17.49 25.02 -15.15
CA ASP A 902 16.95 24.65 -13.82
C ASP A 902 17.62 25.49 -12.70
N PRO A 903 16.86 26.07 -11.74
CA PRO A 903 17.42 26.86 -10.64
C PRO A 903 18.53 26.16 -9.83
N VAL A 904 18.48 24.84 -9.67
CA VAL A 904 19.50 24.06 -8.97
C VAL A 904 20.75 23.89 -9.84
N ALA A 905 20.62 23.79 -11.16
CA ALA A 905 21.77 23.76 -12.07
C ALA A 905 22.43 25.13 -12.21
N LEU A 906 21.66 26.22 -12.21
CA LEU A 906 22.18 27.59 -12.14
C LEU A 906 22.90 27.85 -10.80
N ALA A 907 22.37 27.34 -9.68
CA ALA A 907 23.07 27.36 -8.40
C ALA A 907 24.38 26.54 -8.42
N CYS A 908 24.44 25.44 -9.18
CA CYS A 908 25.68 24.66 -9.35
C CYS A 908 26.77 25.45 -10.09
N LEU A 909 26.42 26.21 -11.14
CA LEU A 909 27.35 27.11 -11.84
C LEU A 909 27.93 28.17 -10.89
N ASP A 910 27.08 28.84 -10.10
CA ASP A 910 27.51 29.83 -9.10
C ASP A 910 28.35 29.21 -7.95
N TYR A 911 28.17 27.91 -7.67
CA TYR A 911 28.99 27.14 -6.74
C TYR A 911 30.33 26.65 -7.34
N GLY A 912 30.53 26.85 -8.65
CA GLY A 912 31.75 26.53 -9.40
C GLY A 912 31.74 25.19 -10.14
N TYR A 913 30.62 24.47 -10.24
CA TYR A 913 30.55 23.23 -11.01
C TYR A 913 30.33 23.51 -12.51
N ASN A 914 30.95 22.70 -13.37
CA ASN A 914 30.75 22.80 -14.82
C ASN A 914 29.38 22.24 -15.25
N VAL A 915 28.88 22.68 -16.41
CA VAL A 915 27.71 22.08 -17.06
C VAL A 915 27.98 21.83 -18.55
N VAL A 916 27.48 20.71 -19.07
CA VAL A 916 27.54 20.37 -20.51
C VAL A 916 26.17 19.91 -21.01
N PRO A 917 25.88 19.96 -22.33
CA PRO A 917 24.62 19.45 -22.88
C PRO A 917 24.41 17.96 -22.63
N SER A 918 23.15 17.52 -22.64
CA SER A 918 22.79 16.10 -22.52
C SER A 918 23.35 15.28 -23.69
N GLN A 919 23.39 13.95 -23.49
CA GLN A 919 23.73 12.99 -24.55
C GLN A 919 22.67 12.95 -25.68
N SER A 920 21.45 13.42 -25.40
CA SER A 920 20.38 13.57 -26.41
C SER A 920 20.43 14.91 -27.16
N ASP A 921 21.12 15.91 -26.63
CA ASP A 921 21.19 17.24 -27.27
C ASP A 921 22.21 17.17 -28.43
N LYS A 922 21.70 16.97 -29.65
CA LYS A 922 22.47 16.76 -30.88
C LYS A 922 22.14 17.81 -31.96
N ASP A 923 23.06 18.04 -32.89
CA ASP A 923 22.80 18.81 -34.10
C ASP A 923 22.00 18.01 -35.15
N GLU A 924 21.61 18.66 -36.24
CA GLU A 924 20.90 18.05 -37.37
C GLU A 924 21.68 16.96 -38.13
N ASN A 925 22.96 16.75 -37.81
CA ASN A 925 23.83 15.70 -38.35
C ASN A 925 24.06 14.56 -37.32
N GLY A 926 23.53 14.67 -36.10
CA GLY A 926 23.71 13.71 -35.01
C GLY A 926 24.94 13.93 -34.12
N ASN A 927 25.72 15.00 -34.34
CA ASN A 927 26.85 15.36 -33.46
C ASN A 927 26.33 15.89 -32.12
N LEU A 928 27.01 15.57 -31.01
CA LEU A 928 26.68 16.16 -29.71
C LEU A 928 26.88 17.69 -29.72
N LEU A 929 25.90 18.43 -29.21
CA LEU A 929 26.09 19.85 -28.92
C LEU A 929 27.13 20.01 -27.82
N ASN A 930 27.96 21.06 -27.90
CA ASN A 930 29.04 21.33 -26.93
C ASN A 930 28.83 22.61 -26.11
N ASP A 931 27.97 23.53 -26.55
CA ASP A 931 27.57 24.70 -25.77
C ASP A 931 26.28 24.39 -24.98
N PRO A 932 26.29 24.40 -23.62
CA PRO A 932 25.08 24.24 -22.83
C PRO A 932 24.05 25.37 -23.04
N PHE A 933 24.46 26.53 -23.55
CA PHE A 933 23.56 27.67 -23.81
C PHE A 933 23.04 27.72 -25.26
N ASP A 934 23.32 26.69 -26.10
CA ASP A 934 22.69 26.53 -27.41
C ASP A 934 21.14 26.44 -27.24
N PRO A 935 20.33 27.18 -28.01
CA PRO A 935 18.86 27.13 -27.91
C PRO A 935 18.23 25.74 -28.14
N ARG A 936 18.97 24.79 -28.73
CA ARG A 936 18.55 23.38 -28.90
C ARG A 936 18.78 22.52 -27.65
N CYS A 937 19.53 23.01 -26.67
CA CYS A 937 19.90 22.28 -25.46
C CYS A 937 18.73 22.15 -24.47
N THR A 938 18.20 20.94 -24.32
CA THR A 938 17.03 20.64 -23.49
C THR A 938 17.39 20.28 -22.04
N GLU A 939 18.58 19.71 -21.83
CA GLU A 939 18.99 19.09 -20.57
C GLU A 939 20.46 19.41 -20.27
N TRP A 940 20.79 19.79 -19.04
CA TRP A 940 22.16 20.06 -18.60
C TRP A 940 22.69 18.94 -17.72
N LEU A 941 23.88 18.44 -18.03
CA LEU A 941 24.65 17.56 -17.15
C LEU A 941 25.55 18.43 -16.28
N VAL A 942 25.22 18.58 -14.99
CA VAL A 942 26.14 19.19 -14.02
C VAL A 942 27.26 18.19 -13.73
N GLU A 943 28.50 18.61 -13.92
CA GLU A 943 29.70 17.78 -13.71
C GLU A 943 30.32 18.08 -12.34
N ILE A 944 30.27 17.09 -11.45
CA ILE A 944 30.75 17.20 -10.07
C ILE A 944 31.94 16.27 -9.89
N PRO A 945 33.17 16.76 -9.63
CA PRO A 945 34.29 15.91 -9.24
C PRO A 945 34.01 15.27 -7.87
N VAL A 946 34.22 13.97 -7.73
CA VAL A 946 34.01 13.22 -6.50
C VAL A 946 35.23 12.35 -6.20
N ALA A 947 35.63 12.31 -4.93
CA ALA A 947 36.54 11.30 -4.37
C ALA A 947 35.81 10.52 -3.26
N VAL A 948 36.09 9.23 -3.13
CA VAL A 948 35.53 8.40 -2.04
C VAL A 948 36.17 8.75 -0.70
N PRO A 949 35.50 8.57 0.46
CA PRO A 949 35.96 9.07 1.77
C PRO A 949 37.29 8.49 2.31
N TRP A 950 37.93 7.60 1.55
CA TRP A 950 39.18 6.91 1.87
C TRP A 950 40.19 6.94 0.72
N ALA A 951 39.92 7.67 -0.37
CA ALA A 951 40.76 7.70 -1.57
C ALA A 951 42.22 8.11 -1.29
N ASP A 952 42.42 9.03 -0.35
CA ASP A 952 43.75 9.55 0.02
C ASP A 952 44.37 8.83 1.23
N LEU A 953 43.91 7.62 1.57
CA LEU A 953 44.62 6.76 2.53
C LEU A 953 45.97 6.29 1.94
N PRO A 954 47.08 6.30 2.70
CA PRO A 954 48.38 5.85 2.19
C PRO A 954 48.32 4.40 1.66
N GLY A 955 48.67 4.22 0.39
CA GLY A 955 48.60 2.94 -0.33
C GLY A 955 47.26 2.65 -1.04
N ALA A 956 46.21 3.45 -0.83
CA ALA A 956 44.93 3.23 -1.52
C ALA A 956 45.03 3.48 -3.03
N ASP A 957 45.76 4.52 -3.46
CA ASP A 957 46.02 4.83 -4.87
C ASP A 957 46.75 3.71 -5.64
N GLU A 958 47.35 2.73 -4.95
CA GLU A 958 48.03 1.57 -5.55
C GLU A 958 47.04 0.43 -5.90
N ILE A 959 45.77 0.55 -5.50
CA ILE A 959 44.76 -0.52 -5.63
C ILE A 959 43.72 -0.15 -6.70
N ASP A 960 43.86 -0.75 -7.88
CA ASP A 960 42.87 -0.68 -8.94
C ASP A 960 41.59 -1.46 -8.56
N ILE A 961 40.63 -0.75 -7.99
CA ILE A 961 39.32 -1.30 -7.63
C ILE A 961 38.44 -1.67 -8.83
N SER A 962 38.88 -1.37 -10.07
CA SER A 962 38.18 -1.87 -11.25
C SER A 962 38.40 -3.38 -11.47
N GLN A 963 39.47 -3.96 -10.93
CA GLN A 963 39.78 -5.39 -10.99
C GLN A 963 39.05 -6.23 -9.94
N PHE A 964 38.15 -5.65 -9.14
CA PHE A 964 37.35 -6.40 -8.16
C PHE A 964 36.44 -7.43 -8.85
N SER A 965 36.72 -8.71 -8.60
CA SER A 965 35.99 -9.83 -9.23
C SER A 965 34.55 -9.97 -8.74
N ALA A 966 33.71 -10.57 -9.57
CA ALA A 966 32.33 -10.92 -9.24
C ALA A 966 32.26 -11.91 -8.06
N ILE A 967 33.28 -12.77 -7.89
CA ILE A 967 33.38 -13.70 -6.76
C ILE A 967 33.67 -12.97 -5.43
N ALA A 968 34.53 -11.94 -5.43
CA ALA A 968 34.77 -11.13 -4.24
C ALA A 968 33.50 -10.35 -3.82
N GLN A 969 32.78 -9.79 -4.80
CA GLN A 969 31.49 -9.16 -4.57
C GLN A 969 30.46 -10.16 -4.02
N MET A 970 30.38 -11.36 -4.58
CA MET A 970 29.46 -12.43 -4.15
C MET A 970 29.75 -12.94 -2.73
N ASP A 971 31.01 -13.12 -2.34
CA ASP A 971 31.38 -13.52 -0.98
C ASP A 971 30.92 -12.49 0.06
N PHE A 972 31.14 -11.19 -0.21
CA PHE A 972 30.75 -10.12 0.71
C PHE A 972 29.24 -9.86 0.72
N TYR A 973 28.57 -9.97 -0.43
CA TYR A 973 27.11 -10.04 -0.50
C TYR A 973 26.57 -11.15 0.43
N MET A 974 27.15 -12.36 0.34
CA MET A 974 26.79 -13.47 1.21
C MET A 974 27.14 -13.21 2.68
N GLN A 975 28.23 -12.50 2.98
CA GLN A 975 28.59 -12.08 4.34
C GLN A 975 27.48 -11.20 4.96
N VAL A 976 27.02 -10.18 4.23
CA VAL A 976 25.92 -9.30 4.64
C VAL A 976 24.60 -10.07 4.77
N GLN A 977 24.31 -10.94 3.79
CA GLN A 977 23.10 -11.77 3.74
C GLN A 977 23.03 -12.82 4.87
N LYS A 978 24.17 -13.32 5.36
CA LYS A 978 24.26 -14.24 6.49
C LYS A 978 24.13 -13.50 7.83
N TYR A 979 24.95 -12.47 8.05
CA TYR A 979 25.20 -11.96 9.39
C TYR A 979 24.37 -10.73 9.79
N TYR A 980 23.96 -9.87 8.85
CA TYR A 980 23.08 -8.73 9.17
C TYR A 980 21.61 -8.96 8.78
N VAL A 981 21.36 -9.41 7.55
CA VAL A 981 20.03 -9.35 6.94
C VAL A 981 19.09 -10.47 7.41
N SER A 982 17.81 -10.13 7.58
CA SER A 982 16.69 -11.06 7.87
C SER A 982 15.65 -11.14 6.74
N HIS A 983 15.58 -10.15 5.84
CA HIS A 983 14.93 -10.29 4.52
C HIS A 983 15.95 -10.77 3.47
N ASN A 984 16.04 -10.11 2.30
CA ASN A 984 17.11 -10.28 1.30
C ASN A 984 18.01 -9.03 1.27
N THR A 985 19.27 -9.23 0.89
CA THR A 985 20.22 -8.16 0.58
C THR A 985 19.99 -7.76 -0.88
N SER A 986 19.66 -6.51 -1.18
CA SER A 986 19.66 -6.05 -2.58
C SER A 986 21.10 -5.94 -3.08
N ALA A 987 21.31 -6.40 -4.31
CA ALA A 987 22.62 -6.64 -4.88
C ALA A 987 22.61 -6.42 -6.39
N THR A 988 23.61 -5.69 -6.87
CA THR A 988 24.02 -5.60 -8.27
C THR A 988 25.48 -6.02 -8.33
N ILE A 989 25.73 -7.28 -8.71
CA ILE A 989 27.09 -7.80 -8.87
C ILE A 989 27.55 -7.51 -10.30
N GLU A 990 28.67 -6.80 -10.44
CA GLU A 990 29.24 -6.46 -11.75
C GLU A 990 30.25 -7.53 -12.16
N LEU A 991 30.10 -8.10 -13.36
CA LEU A 991 30.93 -9.21 -13.84
C LEU A 991 31.41 -9.03 -15.28
N ARG A 992 32.53 -9.67 -15.61
CA ARG A 992 33.02 -9.85 -16.99
C ARG A 992 32.57 -11.20 -17.56
N GLU A 993 32.63 -11.34 -18.88
CA GLU A 993 32.24 -12.55 -19.61
C GLU A 993 32.95 -13.82 -19.08
N ASN A 994 34.25 -13.72 -18.78
CA ASN A 994 35.05 -14.82 -18.25
C ASN A 994 34.75 -15.18 -16.78
N GLU A 995 33.90 -14.41 -16.09
CA GLU A 995 33.47 -14.67 -14.71
C GLU A 995 32.11 -15.37 -14.63
N VAL A 996 31.38 -15.48 -15.75
CA VAL A 996 30.01 -16.02 -15.84
C VAL A 996 29.89 -17.43 -15.25
N GLU A 997 30.76 -18.36 -15.64
CA GLU A 997 30.70 -19.75 -15.17
C GLU A 997 31.07 -19.88 -13.69
N ALA A 998 32.07 -19.12 -13.24
CA ALA A 998 32.49 -19.10 -11.85
C ALA A 998 31.39 -18.56 -10.93
N LEU A 999 30.74 -17.45 -11.32
CA LEU A 999 29.65 -16.87 -10.54
C LEU A 999 28.40 -17.75 -10.55
N GLY A 1000 28.06 -18.35 -11.70
CA GLY A 1000 26.95 -19.30 -11.81
C GLY A 1000 27.15 -20.53 -10.93
N THR A 1001 28.37 -21.07 -10.91
CA THR A 1001 28.78 -22.14 -9.99
C THR A 1001 28.64 -21.70 -8.53
N ARG A 1002 29.14 -20.52 -8.18
CA ARG A 1002 29.08 -19.99 -6.80
C ARG A 1002 27.64 -19.77 -6.30
N ILE A 1003 26.73 -19.34 -7.17
CA ILE A 1003 25.29 -19.20 -6.86
C ILE A 1003 24.64 -20.57 -6.66
N TYR A 1004 24.91 -21.54 -7.55
CA TYR A 1004 24.47 -22.93 -7.41
C TYR A 1004 24.92 -23.53 -6.08
N GLU A 1005 26.19 -23.34 -5.71
CA GLU A 1005 26.75 -23.77 -4.41
C GLU A 1005 26.06 -23.09 -3.22
N ALA A 1006 25.84 -21.77 -3.28
CA ALA A 1006 25.18 -21.03 -2.19
C ALA A 1006 23.75 -21.54 -1.92
N ILE A 1007 23.02 -21.90 -2.97
CA ILE A 1007 21.67 -22.49 -2.86
C ILE A 1007 21.75 -23.94 -2.38
N LYS A 1008 22.61 -24.76 -3.00
CA LYS A 1008 22.80 -26.19 -2.68
C LYS A 1008 23.19 -26.40 -1.21
N ASN A 1009 24.12 -25.60 -0.71
CA ASN A 1009 24.68 -25.67 0.64
C ASN A 1009 23.82 -24.92 1.68
N ASN A 1010 22.67 -24.35 1.28
CA ASN A 1010 21.77 -23.57 2.13
C ASN A 1010 22.44 -22.35 2.81
N GLU A 1011 23.44 -21.74 2.16
CA GLU A 1011 24.20 -20.60 2.69
C GLU A 1011 23.36 -19.32 2.86
N GLY A 1012 22.16 -19.31 2.29
CA GLY A 1012 21.14 -18.30 2.55
C GLY A 1012 20.92 -17.28 1.43
N TYR A 1013 21.25 -17.65 0.18
CA TYR A 1013 20.92 -16.89 -1.04
C TYR A 1013 19.41 -16.86 -1.27
N ILE A 1014 18.85 -15.67 -1.54
CA ILE A 1014 17.50 -15.53 -2.08
C ILE A 1014 17.58 -15.06 -3.53
N SER A 1015 18.07 -13.83 -3.76
CA SER A 1015 18.17 -13.24 -5.10
C SER A 1015 19.19 -12.10 -5.15
N ALA A 1016 19.83 -11.96 -6.31
CA ALA A 1016 20.71 -10.86 -6.67
C ALA A 1016 20.57 -10.55 -8.17
N ALA A 1017 20.65 -9.28 -8.54
CA ALA A 1017 20.75 -8.85 -9.94
C ALA A 1017 22.23 -8.78 -10.35
N LEU A 1018 22.50 -9.02 -11.63
CA LEU A 1018 23.85 -9.04 -12.20
C LEU A 1018 23.91 -8.11 -13.42
N LEU A 1019 25.03 -7.42 -13.64
CA LEU A 1019 25.23 -6.54 -14.80
C LEU A 1019 26.64 -6.70 -15.39
N ALA A 1020 26.73 -6.66 -16.72
CA ALA A 1020 28.02 -6.63 -17.42
C ALA A 1020 28.87 -5.42 -17.00
N ARG A 1021 30.15 -5.68 -16.71
CA ARG A 1021 31.18 -4.66 -16.55
C ARG A 1021 31.95 -4.49 -17.85
N PHE A 1022 31.81 -3.33 -18.48
CA PHE A 1022 32.61 -2.94 -19.64
C PHE A 1022 33.80 -2.09 -19.20
N ASP A 1023 35.02 -2.58 -19.48
CA ASP A 1023 36.26 -1.86 -19.15
C ASP A 1023 36.64 -0.82 -20.22
N ASP A 1024 36.09 -0.91 -21.43
CA ASP A 1024 36.23 0.16 -22.44
C ASP A 1024 35.22 1.28 -22.18
N HIS A 1025 35.72 2.38 -21.61
CA HIS A 1025 34.95 3.59 -21.33
C HIS A 1025 34.85 4.55 -22.54
N GLN A 1026 35.54 4.29 -23.66
CA GLN A 1026 35.54 5.18 -24.83
C GLN A 1026 34.26 5.04 -25.68
N THR A 1027 33.56 3.92 -25.56
CA THR A 1027 32.35 3.59 -26.34
C THR A 1027 31.16 4.53 -26.09
N PHE A 1028 31.10 5.22 -24.95
CA PHE A 1028 29.93 6.00 -24.52
C PHE A 1028 30.32 7.42 -24.06
N PRO A 1029 29.91 8.48 -24.77
CA PRO A 1029 30.21 9.85 -24.36
C PRO A 1029 29.38 10.29 -23.14
N ARG A 1030 29.96 11.15 -22.30
CA ARG A 1030 29.29 11.81 -21.15
C ARG A 1030 28.67 10.86 -20.12
N LEU A 1031 29.36 9.75 -19.81
CA LEU A 1031 28.94 8.76 -18.80
C LEU A 1031 28.46 9.39 -17.47
N PRO A 1032 27.40 8.84 -16.82
CA PRO A 1032 26.92 9.29 -15.49
C PRO A 1032 27.94 9.15 -14.35
N PHE A 1033 28.94 8.29 -14.53
CA PHE A 1033 30.15 8.14 -13.72
C PHE A 1033 31.32 7.96 -14.69
N GLU A 1034 32.30 8.85 -14.66
CA GLU A 1034 33.52 8.77 -15.48
C GLU A 1034 34.75 8.71 -14.55
N PRO A 1035 35.50 7.59 -14.49
CA PRO A 1035 36.71 7.49 -13.68
C PRO A 1035 37.77 8.52 -14.10
N ILE A 1036 38.41 9.17 -13.13
CA ILE A 1036 39.49 10.15 -13.39
C ILE A 1036 40.69 9.88 -12.48
N SER A 1037 41.88 10.27 -12.95
CA SER A 1037 43.10 10.23 -12.14
C SER A 1037 43.05 11.22 -10.97
N LYS A 1038 43.92 11.01 -9.98
CA LYS A 1038 44.08 11.97 -8.87
C LYS A 1038 44.47 13.37 -9.37
N GLN A 1039 45.37 13.47 -10.35
CA GLN A 1039 45.76 14.75 -10.94
C GLN A 1039 44.56 15.49 -11.53
N GLN A 1040 43.74 14.82 -12.36
CA GLN A 1040 42.55 15.43 -12.96
C GLN A 1040 41.52 15.84 -11.89
N TYR A 1041 41.35 15.04 -10.82
CA TYR A 1041 40.50 15.42 -9.70
C TYR A 1041 41.00 16.68 -8.98
N ASP A 1042 42.30 16.75 -8.67
CA ASP A 1042 42.91 17.91 -8.01
C ASP A 1042 42.81 19.17 -8.89
N GLU A 1043 43.04 19.04 -10.20
CA GLU A 1043 42.88 20.11 -11.21
C GLU A 1043 41.43 20.60 -11.30
N LEU A 1044 40.45 19.69 -11.45
CA LEU A 1044 39.04 20.04 -11.52
C LEU A 1044 38.55 20.67 -10.20
N MET A 1045 38.97 20.16 -9.05
CA MET A 1045 38.62 20.76 -7.75
C MET A 1045 39.25 22.15 -7.56
N GLN A 1046 40.41 22.43 -8.16
CA GLN A 1046 40.98 23.77 -8.18
C GLN A 1046 40.24 24.71 -9.17
N GLN A 1047 39.76 24.19 -10.30
CA GLN A 1047 38.86 24.94 -11.20
C GLN A 1047 37.55 25.32 -10.48
N VAL A 1048 36.91 24.37 -9.78
CA VAL A 1048 35.69 24.63 -8.98
C VAL A 1048 35.91 25.75 -7.96
N LYS A 1049 37.03 25.72 -7.21
CA LYS A 1049 37.39 26.78 -6.26
C LYS A 1049 37.63 28.14 -6.92
N THR A 1050 38.08 28.16 -8.18
CA THR A 1050 38.41 29.38 -8.94
C THR A 1050 37.18 29.99 -9.62
N GLN A 1051 36.22 29.16 -10.03
CA GLN A 1051 34.98 29.58 -10.69
C GLN A 1051 33.87 29.97 -9.70
N ARG A 1052 33.91 29.43 -8.47
CA ARG A 1052 32.90 29.64 -7.42
C ARG A 1052 32.71 31.11 -7.08
N ARG A 1053 31.45 31.56 -7.16
CA ARG A 1053 31.00 32.92 -6.81
C ARG A 1053 30.48 33.02 -5.39
N THR A 1054 29.97 31.93 -4.82
CA THR A 1054 29.47 31.86 -3.43
C THR A 1054 29.83 30.54 -2.76
N ASN A 1055 30.17 30.60 -1.47
CA ASN A 1055 30.41 29.41 -0.64
C ASN A 1055 29.14 28.84 0.01
N ASP A 1056 28.02 29.55 -0.04
CA ASP A 1056 26.70 29.04 0.32
C ASP A 1056 25.87 28.76 -0.93
N PHE A 1057 25.46 27.49 -1.08
CA PHE A 1057 24.60 27.00 -2.16
C PHE A 1057 23.14 27.47 -2.00
N GLN A 1058 22.66 27.68 -0.77
CA GLN A 1058 21.30 28.14 -0.53
C GLN A 1058 21.14 29.61 -0.97
N SER A 1059 22.12 30.47 -0.69
CA SER A 1059 22.22 31.84 -1.23
C SER A 1059 22.43 31.89 -2.75
N ALA A 1060 23.04 30.87 -3.37
CA ALA A 1060 23.05 30.74 -4.83
C ALA A 1060 21.63 30.48 -5.36
N LEU A 1061 20.97 29.44 -4.82
CA LEU A 1061 19.67 28.96 -5.27
C LEU A 1061 18.56 30.01 -5.14
N ILE A 1062 18.55 30.80 -4.06
CA ILE A 1062 17.56 31.86 -3.81
C ILE A 1062 17.53 32.91 -4.95
N GLN A 1063 18.63 33.14 -5.66
CA GLN A 1063 18.70 34.08 -6.79
C GLN A 1063 17.95 33.58 -8.04
N TYR A 1064 17.77 32.26 -8.16
CA TYR A 1064 17.14 31.61 -9.32
C TYR A 1064 15.74 31.05 -9.03
N ASP A 1065 15.51 30.58 -7.81
CA ASP A 1065 14.24 30.01 -7.32
C ASP A 1065 13.14 31.09 -7.11
N ALA A 1066 13.44 32.36 -7.35
CA ALA A 1066 12.55 33.52 -7.23
C ALA A 1066 11.74 33.86 -8.51
N LYS A 1067 11.76 33.00 -9.54
CA LYS A 1067 10.98 33.15 -10.78
C LYS A 1067 9.94 32.05 -10.93
N ASP A 1068 8.88 32.32 -11.69
CA ASP A 1068 7.86 31.35 -12.12
C ASP A 1068 8.39 30.40 -13.22
N LEU A 1069 9.52 29.75 -12.95
CA LEU A 1069 10.05 28.68 -13.80
C LEU A 1069 9.35 27.36 -13.46
N SER A 1070 8.88 26.66 -14.49
CA SER A 1070 8.17 25.39 -14.36
C SER A 1070 9.10 24.28 -13.86
N GLU A 1071 8.78 23.72 -12.69
CA GLU A 1071 9.54 22.65 -12.03
C GLU A 1071 9.37 21.29 -12.74
N VAL A 1072 9.89 21.22 -13.97
CA VAL A 1072 10.10 20.01 -14.75
C VAL A 1072 11.55 19.57 -14.51
N GLY A 1073 11.72 18.49 -13.74
CA GLY A 1073 12.99 17.77 -13.75
C GLY A 1073 13.16 17.03 -15.09
N PRO A 1074 14.40 16.68 -15.47
CA PRO A 1074 14.65 15.94 -16.70
C PRO A 1074 13.98 14.56 -16.66
N ALA A 1075 13.89 13.92 -17.82
CA ALA A 1075 13.43 12.55 -17.94
C ALA A 1075 14.33 11.57 -17.14
N GLY A 1076 13.84 10.35 -16.96
CA GLY A 1076 14.73 9.23 -16.64
C GLY A 1076 15.78 9.06 -17.75
N CYS A 1077 16.95 8.50 -17.41
CA CYS A 1077 17.91 8.09 -18.43
C CYS A 1077 17.43 6.79 -19.09
N ASP A 1078 16.49 6.91 -20.02
CA ASP A 1078 16.16 5.84 -20.94
C ASP A 1078 17.35 5.60 -21.86
N SER A 1079 17.77 4.33 -22.00
CA SER A 1079 18.86 3.85 -22.86
C SER A 1079 18.73 4.31 -24.32
N ASP A 1080 17.48 4.50 -24.74
CA ASP A 1080 17.04 4.89 -26.07
C ASP A 1080 17.76 6.17 -26.53
N LYS A 1081 17.91 7.16 -25.62
CA LYS A 1081 18.62 8.42 -25.89
C LYS A 1081 20.13 8.24 -26.12
N CYS A 1082 20.75 7.17 -25.62
CA CYS A 1082 22.18 6.90 -25.81
C CYS A 1082 22.48 6.38 -27.23
N LEU A 1083 21.55 5.62 -27.82
CA LEU A 1083 21.84 4.75 -28.97
C LEU A 1083 21.46 5.33 -30.34
N PHE A 1084 20.61 6.37 -30.39
CA PHE A 1084 19.97 6.80 -31.65
C PHE A 1084 20.15 8.28 -32.01
N SER A 1085 19.94 8.57 -33.30
CA SER A 1085 19.55 9.89 -33.80
C SER A 1085 18.04 9.87 -34.11
N GLU A 1086 17.32 10.91 -33.70
CA GLU A 1086 15.88 10.97 -33.91
C GLU A 1086 15.56 11.23 -35.40
N GLN A 1087 14.84 10.32 -36.05
CA GLN A 1087 14.22 10.60 -37.34
C GLN A 1087 12.98 11.48 -37.14
N LYS A 1088 12.83 12.51 -37.97
CA LYS A 1088 11.71 13.45 -37.88
C LYS A 1088 10.39 12.76 -38.24
N PRO A 1089 9.29 13.06 -37.53
CA PRO A 1089 7.95 12.66 -37.98
C PRO A 1089 7.62 13.35 -39.32
N VAL A 1090 6.78 12.69 -40.11
CA VAL A 1090 6.26 13.13 -41.42
C VAL A 1090 4.84 13.64 -41.26
#